data_AF-A0A9E2A5J5-F1
#
_entry.id   AF-A0A9E2A5J5-F1
#
_cell.length_a   1.000
_cell.length_b   1.000
_cell.length_c   1.000
_cell.angle_alpha   90.00
_cell.angle_beta   90.00
_cell.angle_gamma   90.00
#
_symmetry.space_group_name_H-M   'P 1'
#
loop_
_entity.id
_entity.type
_entity.pdbx_description
1 polymer ?
#
loop_
_entity_poly.entity_id
_entity_poly.type
_entity_poly.pdbx_seq_one_letter_code
_entity_poly.pdbx_strand_id
1 'polypeptide(L)'
;MIEIRIHGRGGQGGVTLAKLLAASEHREGKSVQAFGVYAAERSGAPVQAFLRLDEEPIHNPNQIYKPDHLIVLDPTLISPVILSGLKPGGFILLNCDKSPEHYAVQERAKKFRIATIDATSIAVRNGLGSASVPIVNTALAGAAARLLGLNLESVIDAFGDFGFGGGNIEAAREAYDGIRIQQQEPEPGELTKERPAPPSSHSVLSENTGAPPALRTGEWANHQPVWKNATPPCNFVCPAGNDVQGFLKALGDEKVDEALGILLETSPLPSVCGRVCPGFCMMQCNRSELEGPVNVRALERYAGDHGEATVSAAERRPERVAVIGGGPAGLSGAYHLARLGYGVTIFEAGDELGGLMRTGIPSYRLPPEALDRDIDRVLSLGVETQFGSHIDRARLENLTHEYDAVMAATGLQRLTSVDLGMDLGSGQGKILQGIEFLDSTRQGEISVDGEEIVVVGGGNTAIDAARSAFRLGADSVRIIYRRTRDEMPAIPEEVDEAIDEGIQVDFLTAPLKISRDNGKRHLRCQRMELGEPDDSGRRRPVPITNSEFELPCDRVILAVGQRADLSLLPEGSEPRVDRPIEGGDGAPVFSAGDLLTNEGTVTAAIGCGRDMALLLHERFSGERLYRDKPPEETVIRSDKIRMHHFAIHQPHHQAELSGEERRSFAEVH
;
A
#
# COMPACT_ATOMS: atom_id res chain seq x y z
N MET A 1 -20.18 -31.31 -1.85
CA MET A 1 -19.26 -30.79 -0.82
C MET A 1 -19.51 -29.33 -0.52
N ILE A 2 -19.74 -29.00 0.75
CA ILE A 2 -19.70 -27.65 1.33
C ILE A 2 -18.39 -27.52 2.13
N GLU A 3 -17.61 -26.47 1.88
CA GLU A 3 -16.37 -26.18 2.58
C GLU A 3 -16.47 -24.87 3.37
N ILE A 4 -16.26 -24.94 4.69
CA ILE A 4 -16.40 -23.80 5.60
C ILE A 4 -15.07 -23.56 6.30
N ARG A 5 -14.65 -22.28 6.31
CA ARG A 5 -13.48 -21.83 7.06
C ARG A 5 -13.92 -20.96 8.23
N ILE A 6 -13.38 -21.24 9.41
CA ILE A 6 -13.74 -20.59 10.66
C ILE A 6 -12.51 -19.90 11.23
N HIS A 7 -12.61 -18.61 11.55
CA HIS A 7 -11.52 -17.81 12.12
C HIS A 7 -11.92 -17.31 13.50
N GLY A 8 -10.98 -17.36 14.44
CA GLY A 8 -11.16 -16.81 15.78
C GLY A 8 -9.83 -16.65 16.49
N ARG A 9 -9.88 -16.42 17.79
CA ARG A 9 -8.69 -16.42 18.66
C ARG A 9 -8.65 -17.67 19.54
N GLY A 10 -7.43 -18.07 19.94
CA GLY A 10 -7.23 -19.12 20.93
C GLY A 10 -8.02 -18.83 22.20
N GLY A 11 -8.94 -19.74 22.57
CA GLY A 11 -9.86 -19.59 23.70
C GLY A 11 -11.33 -19.34 23.33
N GLN A 12 -11.64 -18.93 22.08
CA GLN A 12 -13.02 -18.62 21.66
C GLN A 12 -13.81 -19.84 21.13
N GLY A 13 -13.16 -21.00 21.00
CA GLY A 13 -13.83 -22.26 20.63
C GLY A 13 -14.08 -22.49 19.14
N GLY A 14 -13.36 -21.83 18.23
CA GLY A 14 -13.54 -21.98 16.77
C GLY A 14 -13.36 -23.41 16.24
N VAL A 15 -12.37 -24.16 16.75
CA VAL A 15 -12.19 -25.58 16.39
C VAL A 15 -13.32 -26.44 16.95
N THR A 16 -13.80 -26.12 18.15
CA THR A 16 -14.94 -26.80 18.76
C THR A 16 -16.21 -26.57 17.95
N LEU A 17 -16.46 -25.35 17.47
CA LEU A 17 -17.56 -25.04 16.57
C LEU A 17 -17.52 -25.90 15.31
N ALA A 18 -16.35 -26.02 14.66
CA ALA A 18 -16.19 -26.89 13.48
C ALA A 18 -16.60 -28.35 13.78
N LYS A 19 -16.17 -28.87 14.93
CA LYS A 19 -16.46 -30.24 15.36
C LYS A 19 -17.93 -30.46 15.73
N LEU A 20 -18.58 -29.47 16.35
CA LEU A 20 -20.01 -29.55 16.68
C LEU A 20 -20.88 -29.63 15.42
N LEU A 21 -20.61 -28.78 14.43
CA LEU A 21 -21.32 -28.81 13.15
C LEU A 21 -21.03 -30.12 12.39
N ALA A 22 -19.78 -30.61 12.40
CA ALA A 22 -19.47 -31.92 11.82
C ALA A 22 -20.21 -33.08 12.52
N ALA A 23 -20.24 -33.10 13.85
CA ALA A 23 -20.93 -34.14 14.60
C ALA A 23 -22.45 -34.15 14.33
N SER A 24 -23.06 -32.97 14.22
CA SER A 24 -24.46 -32.82 13.81
C SER A 24 -24.73 -33.48 12.45
N GLU A 25 -23.95 -33.10 11.44
CA GLU A 25 -24.19 -33.57 10.07
C GLU A 25 -23.81 -35.03 9.87
N HIS A 26 -22.87 -35.54 10.66
CA HIS A 26 -22.57 -36.97 10.69
C HIS A 26 -23.77 -37.80 11.18
N ARG A 27 -24.52 -37.28 12.17
CA ARG A 27 -25.76 -37.91 12.67
C ARG A 27 -26.86 -37.91 11.60
N GLU A 28 -26.88 -36.91 10.74
CA GLU A 28 -27.75 -36.84 9.55
C GLU A 28 -27.26 -37.72 8.37
N GLY A 29 -26.21 -38.51 8.58
CA GLY A 29 -25.72 -39.49 7.59
C GLY A 29 -24.69 -38.94 6.59
N LYS A 30 -24.23 -37.69 6.74
CA LYS A 30 -23.24 -37.09 5.85
C LYS A 30 -21.82 -37.54 6.19
N SER A 31 -20.97 -37.52 5.17
CA SER A 31 -19.52 -37.55 5.33
C SER A 31 -19.03 -36.19 5.79
N VAL A 32 -18.26 -36.17 6.88
CA VAL A 32 -17.79 -34.93 7.50
C VAL A 32 -16.29 -34.94 7.76
N GLN A 33 -15.69 -33.76 7.76
CA GLN A 33 -14.30 -33.59 8.18
C GLN A 33 -14.15 -32.25 8.90
N ALA A 34 -13.61 -32.27 10.12
CA ALA A 34 -13.34 -31.05 10.90
C ALA A 34 -11.97 -31.10 11.58
N PHE A 35 -11.15 -30.07 11.38
CA PHE A 35 -9.83 -29.96 11.99
C PHE A 35 -9.41 -28.49 12.13
N GLY A 36 -8.41 -28.23 12.99
CA GLY A 36 -7.91 -26.89 13.28
C GLY A 36 -6.42 -26.75 13.02
N VAL A 37 -5.99 -25.52 12.75
CA VAL A 37 -4.58 -25.11 12.69
C VAL A 37 -4.37 -24.07 13.79
N TYR A 38 -3.34 -24.32 14.60
CA TYR A 38 -2.98 -23.50 15.75
C TYR A 38 -1.66 -22.79 15.46
N ALA A 39 -1.61 -21.49 15.76
CA ALA A 39 -0.34 -20.77 15.87
C ALA A 39 0.46 -21.30 17.08
N ALA A 40 1.77 -21.03 17.13
CA ALA A 40 2.65 -21.51 18.21
C ALA A 40 2.24 -21.02 19.62
N GLU A 41 1.49 -19.92 19.69
CA GLU A 41 1.00 -19.30 20.91
C GLU A 41 -0.34 -19.89 21.37
N ARG A 42 -0.44 -20.25 22.66
CA ARG A 42 -1.57 -21.04 23.18
C ARG A 42 -2.86 -20.24 23.46
N SER A 43 -2.83 -18.92 23.56
CA SER A 43 -4.01 -18.09 23.90
C SER A 43 -3.96 -16.72 23.21
N GLY A 44 -5.11 -16.23 22.72
CA GLY A 44 -5.21 -14.92 22.05
C GLY A 44 -4.73 -14.87 20.59
N ALA A 45 -3.89 -15.82 20.18
CA ALA A 45 -3.40 -15.92 18.81
C ALA A 45 -4.50 -16.31 17.81
N PRO A 46 -4.42 -15.88 16.54
CA PRO A 46 -5.34 -16.31 15.49
C PRO A 46 -5.37 -17.83 15.35
N VAL A 47 -6.58 -18.39 15.29
CA VAL A 47 -6.84 -19.81 15.10
C VAL A 47 -7.73 -19.98 13.88
N GLN A 48 -7.40 -20.97 13.05
CA GLN A 48 -8.22 -21.37 11.91
C GLN A 48 -8.78 -22.76 12.14
N ALA A 49 -10.05 -22.94 11.80
CA ALA A 49 -10.68 -24.24 11.73
C ALA A 49 -11.35 -24.45 10.38
N PHE A 50 -11.41 -25.72 9.97
CA PHE A 50 -11.88 -26.14 8.67
C PHE A 50 -12.98 -27.19 8.87
N LEU A 51 -14.04 -27.07 8.09
CA LEU A 51 -15.18 -27.97 8.10
C LEU A 51 -15.57 -28.32 6.66
N ARG A 52 -15.69 -29.62 6.36
CA ARG A 52 -16.25 -30.12 5.11
C ARG A 52 -17.45 -30.99 5.42
N LEU A 53 -18.50 -30.82 4.62
CA LEU A 53 -19.74 -31.57 4.67
C LEU A 53 -20.07 -32.08 3.27
N ASP A 54 -20.32 -33.37 3.11
CA ASP A 54 -20.71 -33.95 1.82
C ASP A 54 -21.57 -35.20 1.98
N GLU A 55 -22.40 -35.50 0.97
CA GLU A 55 -23.16 -36.76 0.91
C GLU A 55 -22.25 -37.94 0.55
N GLU A 56 -21.14 -37.67 -0.15
CA GLU A 56 -20.16 -38.66 -0.57
C GLU A 56 -18.91 -38.66 0.33
N PRO A 57 -18.15 -39.79 0.40
CA PRO A 57 -16.91 -39.85 1.17
C PRO A 57 -15.91 -38.74 0.82
N ILE A 58 -15.44 -38.04 1.86
CA ILE A 58 -14.46 -36.95 1.72
C ILE A 58 -13.04 -37.53 1.72
N HIS A 59 -12.36 -37.41 0.58
CA HIS A 59 -10.99 -37.93 0.40
C HIS A 59 -9.88 -36.87 0.50
N ASN A 60 -10.22 -35.58 0.60
CA ASN A 60 -9.25 -34.49 0.62
C ASN A 60 -8.86 -34.12 2.07
N PRO A 61 -7.60 -34.30 2.51
CA PRO A 61 -7.16 -33.95 3.86
C PRO A 61 -6.59 -32.52 3.97
N ASN A 62 -6.51 -31.75 2.87
CA ASN A 62 -5.84 -30.45 2.85
C ASN A 62 -6.66 -29.35 3.54
N GLN A 63 -6.01 -28.25 3.95
CA GLN A 63 -6.71 -27.04 4.43
C GLN A 63 -7.70 -26.48 3.38
N ILE A 64 -8.73 -25.76 3.83
CA ILE A 64 -9.70 -25.12 2.94
C ILE A 64 -9.19 -23.74 2.56
N TYR A 65 -8.58 -23.64 1.37
CA TYR A 65 -8.09 -22.38 0.83
C TYR A 65 -9.17 -21.56 0.14
N LYS A 66 -10.18 -22.22 -0.45
CA LYS A 66 -11.30 -21.59 -1.18
C LYS A 66 -12.65 -21.97 -0.57
N PRO A 67 -13.01 -21.44 0.61
CA PRO A 67 -14.25 -21.83 1.27
C PRO A 67 -15.48 -21.36 0.50
N ASP A 68 -16.56 -22.13 0.61
CA ASP A 68 -17.92 -21.71 0.24
C ASP A 68 -18.46 -20.69 1.25
N HIS A 69 -18.15 -20.88 2.53
CA HIS A 69 -18.68 -20.05 3.62
C HIS A 69 -17.62 -19.70 4.66
N LEU A 70 -17.81 -18.56 5.33
CA LEU A 70 -16.90 -18.06 6.35
C LEU A 70 -17.63 -17.80 7.67
N ILE A 71 -17.02 -18.21 8.78
CA ILE A 71 -17.48 -17.84 10.14
C ILE A 71 -16.33 -17.14 10.85
N VAL A 72 -16.57 -15.95 11.40
CA VAL A 72 -15.57 -15.14 12.09
C VAL A 72 -16.04 -14.84 13.51
N LEU A 73 -15.33 -15.40 14.48
CA LEU A 73 -15.63 -15.32 15.91
C LEU A 73 -15.22 -13.98 16.53
N ASP A 74 -14.27 -13.27 15.89
CA ASP A 74 -13.78 -11.97 16.32
C ASP A 74 -13.72 -11.02 15.11
N PRO A 75 -14.56 -9.97 15.07
CA PRO A 75 -14.66 -9.08 13.91
C PRO A 75 -13.39 -8.26 13.69
N THR A 76 -12.50 -8.12 14.69
CA THR A 76 -11.19 -7.46 14.50
C THR A 76 -10.26 -8.22 13.57
N LEU A 77 -10.53 -9.51 13.32
CA LEU A 77 -9.74 -10.32 12.40
C LEU A 77 -10.12 -10.07 10.92
N ILE A 78 -11.25 -9.42 10.64
CA ILE A 78 -11.72 -9.15 9.28
C ILE A 78 -10.65 -8.31 8.57
N SER A 79 -10.05 -8.92 7.57
CA SER A 79 -8.98 -8.36 6.75
C SER A 79 -9.08 -8.95 5.35
N PRO A 80 -8.45 -8.32 4.33
CA PRO A 80 -8.39 -8.87 2.98
C PRO A 80 -7.88 -10.32 2.92
N VAL A 81 -6.99 -10.69 3.86
CA VAL A 81 -6.42 -12.03 3.99
C VAL A 81 -7.48 -13.06 4.41
N ILE A 82 -8.32 -12.74 5.41
CA ILE A 82 -9.36 -13.65 5.89
C ILE A 82 -10.50 -13.84 4.87
N LEU A 83 -10.76 -12.82 4.06
CA LEU A 83 -11.76 -12.88 2.98
C LEU A 83 -11.21 -13.55 1.71
N SER A 84 -9.89 -13.78 1.63
CA SER A 84 -9.25 -14.37 0.46
C SER A 84 -9.77 -15.78 0.16
N GLY A 85 -10.11 -16.04 -1.10
CA GLY A 85 -10.56 -17.34 -1.59
C GLY A 85 -12.04 -17.66 -1.34
N LEU A 86 -12.79 -16.81 -0.63
CA LEU A 86 -14.24 -17.01 -0.45
C LEU A 86 -14.96 -16.98 -1.80
N LYS A 87 -15.73 -18.03 -2.10
CA LYS A 87 -16.45 -18.13 -3.38
C LYS A 87 -17.61 -17.12 -3.45
N PRO A 88 -17.84 -16.47 -4.61
CA PRO A 88 -19.00 -15.60 -4.81
C PRO A 88 -20.32 -16.29 -4.45
N GLY A 89 -21.26 -15.58 -3.84
CA GLY A 89 -22.54 -16.15 -3.36
C GLY A 89 -22.46 -16.86 -2.00
N GLY A 90 -21.26 -17.04 -1.44
CA GLY A 90 -21.08 -17.52 -0.07
C GLY A 90 -21.56 -16.53 1.00
N PHE A 91 -21.80 -17.02 2.22
CA PHE A 91 -22.09 -16.17 3.37
C PHE A 91 -20.88 -15.92 4.27
N ILE A 92 -20.93 -14.81 4.99
CA ILE A 92 -20.01 -14.46 6.07
C ILE A 92 -20.84 -14.28 7.36
N LEU A 93 -20.61 -15.15 8.35
CA LEU A 93 -21.20 -15.02 9.69
C LEU A 93 -20.20 -14.33 10.63
N LEU A 94 -20.57 -13.18 11.18
CA LEU A 94 -19.76 -12.38 12.08
C LEU A 94 -20.34 -12.38 13.51
N ASN A 95 -19.49 -12.61 14.50
CA ASN A 95 -19.82 -12.37 15.91
C ASN A 95 -19.69 -10.87 16.25
N CYS A 96 -20.77 -10.11 16.22
CA CYS A 96 -20.79 -8.69 16.59
C CYS A 96 -22.21 -8.19 16.89
N ASP A 97 -22.29 -7.04 17.57
CA ASP A 97 -23.53 -6.32 17.90
C ASP A 97 -24.06 -5.43 16.76
N LYS A 98 -23.19 -5.05 15.83
CA LYS A 98 -23.49 -4.25 14.64
C LYS A 98 -24.42 -5.00 13.66
N SER A 99 -25.18 -4.25 12.85
CA SER A 99 -26.06 -4.83 11.83
C SER A 99 -25.27 -5.29 10.59
N PRO A 100 -25.81 -6.23 9.77
CA PRO A 100 -25.15 -6.67 8.54
C PRO A 100 -24.83 -5.52 7.58
N GLU A 101 -25.67 -4.49 7.54
CA GLU A 101 -25.52 -3.32 6.67
C GLU A 101 -24.25 -2.52 6.99
N HIS A 102 -23.78 -2.53 8.25
CA HIS A 102 -22.52 -1.88 8.64
C HIS A 102 -21.32 -2.42 7.85
N TYR A 103 -21.32 -3.71 7.52
CA TYR A 103 -20.24 -4.36 6.80
C TYR A 103 -20.49 -4.43 5.28
N ALA A 104 -21.74 -4.22 4.84
CA ALA A 104 -22.15 -4.26 3.43
C ALA A 104 -21.68 -3.05 2.60
N VAL A 105 -21.27 -1.94 3.23
CA VAL A 105 -20.89 -0.68 2.55
C VAL A 105 -19.53 -0.77 1.83
N GLN A 106 -18.69 -1.74 2.19
CA GLN A 106 -17.40 -1.97 1.53
C GLN A 106 -17.62 -2.62 0.14
N GLU A 107 -17.01 -2.11 -0.94
CA GLU A 107 -17.26 -2.60 -2.32
C GLU A 107 -17.07 -4.12 -2.50
N ARG A 108 -16.21 -4.74 -1.70
CA ARG A 108 -15.96 -6.19 -1.71
C ARG A 108 -17.06 -7.02 -1.03
N ALA A 109 -17.84 -6.41 -0.14
CA ALA A 109 -18.93 -7.05 0.59
C ALA A 109 -20.20 -7.21 -0.25
N LYS A 110 -20.35 -6.45 -1.34
CA LYS A 110 -21.50 -6.55 -2.27
C LYS A 110 -21.61 -7.92 -2.98
N LYS A 111 -20.58 -8.77 -2.91
CA LYS A 111 -20.50 -10.10 -3.55
C LYS A 111 -20.90 -11.27 -2.65
N PHE A 112 -21.14 -11.03 -1.37
CA PHE A 112 -21.37 -12.07 -0.35
C PHE A 112 -22.57 -11.72 0.52
N ARG A 113 -23.22 -12.74 1.09
CA ARG A 113 -24.33 -12.54 2.02
C ARG A 113 -23.80 -12.38 3.45
N ILE A 114 -23.98 -11.22 4.07
CA ILE A 114 -23.50 -10.98 5.44
C ILE A 114 -24.58 -11.34 6.46
N ALA A 115 -24.17 -12.01 7.53
CA ALA A 115 -24.97 -12.25 8.71
C ALA A 115 -24.19 -11.90 9.97
N THR A 116 -24.88 -11.34 10.96
CA THR A 116 -24.28 -10.88 12.22
C THR A 116 -25.09 -11.41 13.40
N ILE A 117 -24.40 -11.78 14.47
CA ILE A 117 -25.00 -12.17 15.75
C ILE A 117 -24.09 -11.74 16.90
N ASP A 118 -24.65 -11.20 17.97
CA ASP A 118 -23.89 -10.89 19.19
C ASP A 118 -23.78 -12.14 20.08
N ALA A 119 -23.02 -13.12 19.58
CA ALA A 119 -22.80 -14.38 20.29
C ALA A 119 -22.04 -14.17 21.60
N THR A 120 -21.24 -13.09 21.71
CA THR A 120 -20.56 -12.68 22.94
C THR A 120 -21.56 -12.36 24.05
N SER A 121 -22.51 -11.45 23.81
CA SER A 121 -23.52 -11.10 24.84
C SER A 121 -24.48 -12.25 25.14
N ILE A 122 -24.79 -13.09 24.14
CA ILE A 122 -25.57 -14.32 24.35
C ILE A 122 -24.81 -15.28 25.27
N ALA A 123 -23.51 -15.52 25.02
CA ALA A 123 -22.68 -16.39 25.85
C ALA A 123 -22.61 -15.90 27.30
N VAL A 124 -22.36 -14.60 27.51
CA VAL A 124 -22.27 -14.02 28.86
C VAL A 124 -23.58 -14.15 29.64
N ARG A 125 -24.74 -13.86 29.01
CA ARG A 125 -26.06 -13.99 29.66
C ARG A 125 -26.41 -15.42 30.03
N ASN A 126 -25.94 -16.39 29.24
CA ASN A 126 -26.17 -17.81 29.47
C ASN A 126 -25.07 -18.47 30.34
N GLY A 127 -24.15 -17.68 30.91
CA GLY A 127 -23.09 -18.17 31.81
C GLY A 127 -22.00 -19.00 31.12
N LEU A 128 -21.74 -18.76 29.83
CA LEU A 128 -20.79 -19.51 29.01
C LEU A 128 -19.42 -18.79 28.95
N GLY A 129 -18.48 -19.25 29.77
CA GLY A 129 -17.16 -18.64 29.92
C GLY A 129 -17.11 -17.59 31.03
N SER A 130 -16.19 -16.63 30.94
CA SER A 130 -16.11 -15.48 31.84
C SER A 130 -16.44 -14.19 31.09
N ALA A 131 -16.69 -13.08 31.83
CA ALA A 131 -16.86 -11.77 31.22
C ALA A 131 -15.63 -11.32 30.40
N SER A 132 -14.43 -11.83 30.73
CA SER A 132 -13.18 -11.54 30.03
C SER A 132 -12.88 -12.51 28.88
N VAL A 133 -13.42 -13.74 28.90
CA VAL A 133 -13.22 -14.77 27.87
C VAL A 133 -14.56 -15.51 27.66
N PRO A 134 -15.48 -14.92 26.90
CA PRO A 134 -16.75 -15.55 26.57
C PRO A 134 -16.52 -16.72 25.60
N ILE A 135 -17.21 -17.84 25.83
CA ILE A 135 -17.14 -19.02 24.96
C ILE A 135 -18.35 -18.99 24.02
N VAL A 136 -18.12 -18.60 22.77
CA VAL A 136 -19.18 -18.25 21.81
C VAL A 136 -19.55 -19.38 20.84
N ASN A 137 -18.88 -20.53 20.92
CA ASN A 137 -18.99 -21.64 19.98
C ASN A 137 -20.42 -22.20 19.83
N THR A 138 -21.15 -22.43 20.92
CA THR A 138 -22.50 -23.03 20.89
C THR A 138 -23.55 -22.05 20.38
N ALA A 139 -23.46 -20.77 20.75
CA ALA A 139 -24.26 -19.70 20.16
C ALA A 139 -24.03 -19.59 18.63
N LEU A 140 -22.77 -19.58 18.20
CA LEU A 140 -22.44 -19.53 16.76
C LEU A 140 -22.84 -20.80 16.01
N ALA A 141 -22.90 -21.96 16.67
CA ALA A 141 -23.42 -23.19 16.06
C ALA A 141 -24.91 -23.05 15.70
N GLY A 142 -25.71 -22.44 16.59
CA GLY A 142 -27.12 -22.13 16.30
C GLY A 142 -27.28 -21.14 15.15
N ALA A 143 -26.52 -20.03 15.16
CA ALA A 143 -26.53 -19.07 14.07
C ALA A 143 -26.10 -19.69 12.72
N ALA A 144 -25.06 -20.53 12.72
CA ALA A 144 -24.59 -21.24 11.53
C ALA A 144 -25.62 -22.24 11.00
N ALA A 145 -26.32 -22.97 11.90
CA ALA A 145 -27.39 -23.88 11.53
C ALA A 145 -28.49 -23.18 10.73
N ARG A 146 -28.87 -21.97 11.16
CA ARG A 146 -29.88 -21.16 10.45
C ARG A 146 -29.43 -20.77 9.03
N LEU A 147 -28.16 -20.41 8.85
CA LEU A 147 -27.62 -20.00 7.55
C LEU A 147 -27.40 -21.16 6.58
N LEU A 148 -26.93 -22.29 7.11
CA LEU A 148 -26.62 -23.49 6.33
C LEU A 148 -27.86 -24.36 6.08
N GLY A 149 -28.99 -24.05 6.73
CA GLY A 149 -30.21 -24.86 6.67
C GLY A 149 -30.06 -26.21 7.38
N LEU A 150 -29.24 -26.29 8.43
CA LEU A 150 -29.06 -27.51 9.20
C LEU A 150 -30.23 -27.69 10.18
N ASN A 151 -30.49 -28.94 10.55
CA ASN A 151 -31.46 -29.25 11.60
C ASN A 151 -30.92 -28.79 12.97
N LEU A 152 -31.58 -27.81 13.58
CA LEU A 152 -31.17 -27.25 14.87
C LEU A 152 -31.18 -28.31 15.98
N GLU A 153 -32.13 -29.24 15.99
CA GLU A 153 -32.17 -30.28 17.02
C GLU A 153 -30.98 -31.23 16.89
N SER A 154 -30.52 -31.54 15.68
CA SER A 154 -29.33 -32.36 15.44
C SER A 154 -28.04 -31.64 15.88
N VAL A 155 -27.99 -30.31 15.72
CA VAL A 155 -26.91 -29.47 16.24
C VAL A 155 -26.91 -29.45 17.78
N ILE A 156 -28.10 -29.36 18.40
CA ILE A 156 -28.25 -29.42 19.86
C ILE A 156 -27.92 -30.80 20.39
N ASP A 157 -28.31 -31.88 19.72
CA ASP A 157 -27.98 -33.25 20.14
C ASP A 157 -26.47 -33.50 20.10
N ALA A 158 -25.77 -32.91 19.11
CA ALA A 158 -24.32 -32.96 19.02
C ALA A 158 -23.63 -32.27 20.20
N PHE A 159 -24.29 -31.37 20.93
CA PHE A 159 -23.73 -30.75 22.13
C PHE A 159 -23.48 -31.79 23.23
N GLY A 160 -24.36 -32.80 23.34
CA GLY A 160 -24.24 -33.87 24.32
C GLY A 160 -22.94 -34.67 24.16
N ASP A 161 -22.49 -34.90 22.93
CA ASP A 161 -21.24 -35.65 22.63
C ASP A 161 -19.99 -34.95 23.15
N PHE A 162 -20.08 -33.63 23.37
CA PHE A 162 -18.99 -32.78 23.86
C PHE A 162 -19.21 -32.31 25.30
N GLY A 163 -20.25 -32.82 25.98
CA GLY A 163 -20.60 -32.47 27.35
C GLY A 163 -21.22 -31.07 27.50
N PHE A 164 -21.72 -30.47 26.42
CA PHE A 164 -22.42 -29.20 26.46
C PHE A 164 -23.93 -29.43 26.71
N GLY A 165 -24.50 -28.63 27.61
CA GLY A 165 -25.92 -28.65 27.95
C GLY A 165 -26.35 -27.37 28.66
N GLY A 166 -27.60 -27.31 29.13
CA GLY A 166 -28.14 -26.16 29.86
C GLY A 166 -28.02 -24.86 29.05
N GLY A 167 -27.32 -23.85 29.59
CA GLY A 167 -27.15 -22.54 28.94
C GLY A 167 -26.55 -22.59 27.53
N ASN A 168 -25.84 -23.67 27.15
CA ASN A 168 -25.37 -23.85 25.77
C ASN A 168 -26.51 -24.04 24.77
N ILE A 169 -27.55 -24.78 25.18
CA ILE A 169 -28.71 -25.07 24.34
C ILE A 169 -29.53 -23.78 24.16
N GLU A 170 -29.75 -23.06 25.26
CA GLU A 170 -30.45 -21.77 25.23
C GLU A 170 -29.70 -20.74 24.37
N ALA A 171 -28.38 -20.65 24.52
CA ALA A 171 -27.54 -19.78 23.69
C ALA A 171 -27.62 -20.11 22.19
N ALA A 172 -27.66 -21.40 21.83
CA ALA A 172 -27.80 -21.82 20.43
C ALA A 172 -29.20 -21.49 19.87
N ARG A 173 -30.27 -21.74 20.64
CA ARG A 173 -31.64 -21.40 20.23
C ARG A 173 -31.82 -19.89 20.08
N GLU A 174 -31.35 -19.12 21.06
CA GLU A 174 -31.38 -17.65 21.01
C GLU A 174 -30.62 -17.10 19.80
N ALA A 175 -29.45 -17.67 19.48
CA ALA A 175 -28.67 -17.27 18.31
C ALA A 175 -29.31 -17.70 16.98
N TYR A 176 -29.96 -18.86 16.92
CA TYR A 176 -30.67 -19.34 15.74
C TYR A 176 -31.84 -18.41 15.37
N ASP A 177 -32.58 -17.95 16.37
CA ASP A 177 -33.72 -17.04 16.18
C ASP A 177 -33.28 -15.57 16.03
N GLY A 178 -32.21 -15.17 16.74
CA GLY A 178 -31.74 -13.78 16.81
C GLY A 178 -30.76 -13.35 15.72
N ILE A 179 -30.34 -14.26 14.83
CA ILE A 179 -29.41 -13.95 13.76
C ILE A 179 -29.98 -12.90 12.79
N ARG A 180 -29.20 -11.85 12.53
CA ARG A 180 -29.56 -10.82 11.56
C ARG A 180 -28.90 -11.15 10.24
N ILE A 181 -29.68 -11.27 9.18
CA ILE A 181 -29.19 -11.62 7.86
C ILE A 181 -29.52 -10.49 6.89
N GLN A 182 -28.54 -10.06 6.10
CA GLN A 182 -28.71 -9.06 5.07
C GLN A 182 -29.84 -9.46 4.10
N GLN A 183 -30.77 -8.54 3.83
CA GLN A 183 -31.96 -8.79 2.99
C GLN A 183 -31.71 -8.65 1.48
N GLN A 184 -30.56 -8.13 1.07
CA GLN A 184 -30.21 -7.97 -0.34
C GLN A 184 -29.62 -9.28 -0.89
N GLU A 185 -30.19 -9.81 -1.97
CA GLU A 185 -29.60 -10.94 -2.70
C GLU A 185 -28.26 -10.50 -3.31
N PRO A 186 -27.16 -11.25 -3.11
CA PRO A 186 -25.89 -10.95 -3.78
C PRO A 186 -26.09 -11.04 -5.30
N GLU A 187 -25.39 -10.20 -6.08
CA GLU A 187 -25.45 -10.32 -7.54
C GLU A 187 -25.05 -11.75 -7.96
N PRO A 188 -25.79 -12.39 -8.88
CA PRO A 188 -25.59 -13.79 -9.22
C PRO A 188 -24.21 -14.00 -9.85
N GLY A 189 -23.27 -14.52 -9.06
CA GLY A 189 -22.07 -15.19 -9.55
C GLY A 189 -22.38 -16.66 -9.75
N GLU A 190 -22.14 -17.18 -10.97
CA GLU A 190 -22.40 -18.56 -11.43
C GLU A 190 -22.46 -19.62 -10.31
N LEU A 191 -23.66 -19.89 -9.81
CA LEU A 191 -23.97 -21.11 -9.08
C LEU A 191 -24.29 -22.21 -10.08
N THR A 192 -23.24 -22.77 -10.68
CA THR A 192 -23.18 -24.17 -11.14
C THR A 192 -21.82 -24.38 -11.79
N LYS A 193 -20.90 -25.07 -11.10
CA LYS A 193 -19.79 -25.71 -11.79
C LYS A 193 -20.18 -27.16 -12.02
N GLU A 194 -20.31 -27.56 -13.28
CA GLU A 194 -20.39 -28.97 -13.64
C GLU A 194 -19.19 -29.72 -13.06
N ARG A 195 -19.50 -30.85 -12.42
CA ARG A 195 -18.54 -31.72 -11.75
C ARG A 195 -17.73 -32.46 -12.81
N PRO A 196 -16.39 -32.37 -12.86
CA PRO A 196 -15.62 -33.22 -13.76
C PRO A 196 -15.80 -34.68 -13.36
N ALA A 197 -15.99 -35.57 -14.34
CA ALA A 197 -16.11 -37.00 -14.10
C ALA A 197 -14.85 -37.54 -13.41
N PRO A 198 -14.98 -38.49 -12.47
CA PRO A 198 -13.82 -39.05 -11.79
C PRO A 198 -12.94 -39.82 -12.80
N PRO A 199 -11.61 -39.71 -12.70
CA PRO A 199 -10.73 -40.58 -13.48
C PRO A 199 -10.93 -42.05 -13.05
N SER A 200 -10.77 -42.97 -14.00
CA SER A 200 -10.92 -44.41 -13.78
C SER A 200 -10.00 -44.90 -12.65
N SER A 201 -10.55 -45.62 -11.68
CA SER A 201 -9.80 -46.17 -10.55
C SER A 201 -9.01 -47.44 -10.93
N HIS A 202 -7.78 -47.54 -10.44
CA HIS A 202 -6.97 -48.76 -10.52
C HIS A 202 -7.24 -49.70 -9.33
N SER A 203 -7.03 -51.00 -9.53
CA SER A 203 -7.24 -52.08 -8.54
C SER A 203 -6.18 -52.10 -7.44
N VAL A 204 -6.58 -52.59 -6.25
CA VAL A 204 -5.75 -52.80 -5.05
C VAL A 204 -4.57 -53.78 -5.27
N LEU A 205 -4.57 -54.53 -6.38
CA LEU A 205 -3.45 -55.41 -6.78
C LEU A 205 -2.33 -54.70 -7.56
N SER A 206 -2.37 -53.36 -7.64
CA SER A 206 -1.31 -52.60 -8.31
C SER A 206 -0.07 -52.49 -7.42
N GLU A 207 0.96 -53.29 -7.75
CA GLU A 207 2.26 -53.30 -7.09
C GLU A 207 3.07 -52.04 -7.43
N ASN A 208 2.73 -50.88 -6.84
CA ASN A 208 3.63 -49.72 -6.64
C ASN A 208 2.90 -48.53 -5.98
N THR A 209 2.33 -48.74 -4.80
CA THR A 209 1.74 -47.67 -4.00
C THR A 209 2.75 -47.15 -2.98
N GLY A 210 3.43 -46.05 -3.30
CA GLY A 210 4.19 -45.26 -2.32
C GLY A 210 5.63 -44.91 -2.67
N ALA A 211 6.23 -45.51 -3.69
CA ALA A 211 7.40 -44.89 -4.32
C ALA A 211 6.93 -43.63 -5.06
N PRO A 212 7.72 -42.52 -5.10
CA PRO A 212 7.48 -41.49 -6.09
C PRO A 212 7.36 -42.21 -7.44
N PRO A 213 6.34 -41.92 -8.27
CA PRO A 213 6.31 -42.50 -9.61
C PRO A 213 7.68 -42.25 -10.20
N ALA A 214 8.35 -43.31 -10.68
CA ALA A 214 9.66 -43.17 -11.29
C ALA A 214 9.53 -42.01 -12.28
N LEU A 215 10.20 -40.89 -11.99
CA LEU A 215 10.18 -39.74 -12.87
C LEU A 215 10.72 -40.27 -14.19
N ARG A 216 9.83 -40.50 -15.15
CA ARG A 216 10.18 -40.95 -16.48
C ARG A 216 10.93 -39.78 -17.11
N THR A 217 12.24 -39.75 -16.88
CA THR A 217 13.18 -38.79 -17.47
C THR A 217 13.81 -39.46 -18.69
N GLY A 218 14.18 -38.67 -19.69
CA GLY A 218 14.62 -39.18 -20.99
C GLY A 218 13.46 -39.49 -21.95
N GLU A 219 13.63 -40.48 -22.83
CA GLU A 219 12.74 -40.73 -23.98
C GLU A 219 11.31 -41.18 -23.63
N TRP A 220 10.98 -41.40 -22.35
CA TRP A 220 9.70 -41.97 -21.90
C TRP A 220 8.78 -40.94 -21.23
N ALA A 221 9.16 -39.66 -21.20
CA ALA A 221 8.36 -38.59 -20.63
C ALA A 221 7.15 -38.27 -21.53
N ASN A 222 5.93 -38.47 -21.03
CA ASN A 222 4.69 -38.02 -21.68
C ASN A 222 4.29 -36.59 -21.25
N HIS A 223 4.99 -36.01 -20.27
CA HIS A 223 4.86 -34.63 -19.86
C HIS A 223 6.21 -33.94 -20.01
N GLN A 224 6.21 -32.81 -20.69
CA GLN A 224 7.39 -31.97 -20.81
C GLN A 224 7.32 -30.88 -19.72
N PRO A 225 8.34 -30.75 -18.85
CA PRO A 225 8.41 -29.60 -17.97
C PRO A 225 8.50 -28.34 -18.84
N VAL A 226 7.55 -27.43 -18.65
CA VAL A 226 7.58 -26.13 -19.29
C VAL A 226 8.00 -25.11 -18.25
N TRP A 227 9.08 -24.40 -18.54
CA TRP A 227 9.49 -23.27 -17.73
C TRP A 227 8.40 -22.20 -17.75
N LYS A 228 7.93 -21.79 -16.57
CA LYS A 228 6.97 -20.68 -16.43
C LYS A 228 7.61 -19.60 -15.58
N ASN A 229 7.85 -18.44 -16.18
CA ASN A 229 8.23 -17.25 -15.45
C ASN A 229 7.03 -16.79 -14.64
N ALA A 230 7.24 -16.57 -13.34
CA ALA A 230 6.22 -16.05 -12.45
C ALA A 230 6.65 -14.67 -11.96
N THR A 231 5.67 -13.81 -11.66
CA THR A 231 5.94 -12.43 -11.28
C THR A 231 6.48 -12.38 -9.85
N PRO A 232 7.70 -11.88 -9.60
CA PRO A 232 8.18 -11.69 -8.25
C PRO A 232 7.46 -10.48 -7.61
N PRO A 233 7.24 -10.49 -6.29
CA PRO A 233 6.48 -9.43 -5.62
C PRO A 233 7.15 -8.06 -5.75
N CYS A 234 8.49 -8.00 -5.77
CA CYS A 234 9.24 -6.76 -5.94
C CYS A 234 8.93 -6.05 -7.26
N ASN A 235 8.92 -6.77 -8.39
CA ASN A 235 8.53 -6.21 -9.69
C ASN A 235 7.06 -5.79 -9.70
N PHE A 236 6.18 -6.59 -9.08
CA PHE A 236 4.74 -6.33 -9.06
C PHE A 236 4.37 -5.04 -8.30
N VAL A 237 5.07 -4.72 -7.22
CA VAL A 237 4.74 -3.57 -6.36
C VAL A 237 5.50 -2.30 -6.71
N CYS A 238 6.51 -2.37 -7.58
CA CYS A 238 7.28 -1.19 -7.98
C CYS A 238 6.37 -0.21 -8.76
N PRO A 239 6.11 1.01 -8.26
CA PRO A 239 5.27 1.97 -8.96
C PRO A 239 5.87 2.43 -10.29
N ALA A 240 7.19 2.60 -10.35
CA ALA A 240 7.92 2.82 -11.60
C ALA A 240 7.94 1.61 -12.54
N GLY A 241 7.41 0.44 -12.13
CA GLY A 241 7.37 -0.79 -12.93
C GLY A 241 8.74 -1.41 -13.28
N ASN A 242 9.77 -1.13 -12.50
CA ASN A 242 11.13 -1.65 -12.74
C ASN A 242 11.17 -3.19 -12.69
N ASP A 243 12.01 -3.79 -13.55
CA ASP A 243 12.39 -5.19 -13.42
C ASP A 243 13.45 -5.35 -12.32
N VAL A 244 12.96 -5.36 -11.07
CA VAL A 244 13.81 -5.46 -9.87
C VAL A 244 14.63 -6.75 -9.90
N GLN A 245 14.01 -7.89 -10.22
CA GLN A 245 14.73 -9.15 -10.32
C GLN A 245 15.82 -9.11 -11.41
N GLY A 246 15.51 -8.57 -12.57
CA GLY A 246 16.44 -8.49 -13.71
C GLY A 246 17.70 -7.70 -13.39
N PHE A 247 17.56 -6.46 -12.90
CA PHE A 247 18.73 -5.64 -12.61
C PHE A 247 19.54 -6.19 -11.44
N LEU A 248 18.89 -6.76 -10.40
CA LEU A 248 19.60 -7.42 -9.30
C LEU A 248 20.40 -8.63 -9.78
N LYS A 249 19.86 -9.40 -10.74
CA LYS A 249 20.58 -10.52 -11.35
C LYS A 249 21.79 -10.04 -12.13
N ALA A 250 21.66 -8.97 -12.93
CA ALA A 250 22.79 -8.38 -13.65
C ALA A 250 23.88 -7.87 -12.70
N LEU A 251 23.52 -7.21 -11.60
CA LEU A 251 24.48 -6.81 -10.55
C LEU A 251 25.16 -8.01 -9.88
N GLY A 252 24.41 -9.09 -9.60
CA GLY A 252 24.97 -10.33 -9.06
C GLY A 252 25.96 -11.03 -10.01
N ASP A 253 25.88 -10.74 -11.30
CA ASP A 253 26.82 -11.19 -12.33
C ASP A 253 27.91 -10.15 -12.65
N GLU A 254 28.07 -9.12 -11.81
CA GLU A 254 29.04 -8.02 -11.95
C GLU A 254 28.86 -7.17 -13.22
N LYS A 255 27.63 -7.11 -13.76
CA LYS A 255 27.30 -6.36 -14.98
C LYS A 255 26.54 -5.08 -14.66
N VAL A 256 27.28 -4.05 -14.25
CA VAL A 256 26.70 -2.77 -13.83
C VAL A 256 25.94 -2.06 -14.96
N ASP A 257 26.51 -2.02 -16.16
CA ASP A 257 25.86 -1.37 -17.31
C ASP A 257 24.59 -2.09 -17.76
N GLU A 258 24.58 -3.43 -17.71
CA GLU A 258 23.37 -4.22 -18.02
C GLU A 258 22.27 -3.93 -16.98
N ALA A 259 22.63 -3.84 -15.70
CA ALA A 259 21.70 -3.49 -14.63
C ALA A 259 21.10 -2.08 -14.81
N LEU A 260 21.95 -1.08 -15.12
CA LEU A 260 21.48 0.27 -15.43
C LEU A 260 20.59 0.28 -16.67
N GLY A 261 20.97 -0.43 -17.73
CA GLY A 261 20.17 -0.56 -18.95
C GLY A 261 18.77 -1.09 -18.68
N ILE A 262 18.64 -2.13 -17.84
CA ILE A 262 17.35 -2.69 -17.41
C ILE A 262 16.51 -1.65 -16.66
N LEU A 263 17.10 -0.91 -15.72
CA LEU A 263 16.40 0.16 -14.98
C LEU A 263 15.89 1.25 -15.93
N LEU A 264 16.72 1.65 -16.88
CA LEU A 264 16.42 2.70 -17.86
C LEU A 264 15.31 2.31 -18.84
N GLU A 265 14.92 1.04 -18.94
CA GLU A 265 13.75 0.65 -19.73
C GLU A 265 12.47 1.30 -19.19
N THR A 266 12.37 1.48 -17.87
CA THR A 266 11.16 1.92 -17.18
C THR A 266 11.32 3.23 -16.41
N SER A 267 12.48 3.49 -15.82
CA SER A 267 12.75 4.67 -14.98
C SER A 267 13.95 5.46 -15.50
N PRO A 268 13.81 6.77 -15.80
CA PRO A 268 14.94 7.61 -16.19
C PRO A 268 15.79 8.09 -15.01
N LEU A 269 15.32 7.90 -13.78
CA LEU A 269 15.92 8.50 -12.58
C LEU A 269 16.43 7.45 -11.55
N PRO A 270 17.26 6.46 -11.95
CA PRO A 270 17.72 5.42 -11.03
C PRO A 270 18.64 5.95 -9.91
N SER A 271 19.48 6.95 -10.18
CA SER A 271 20.35 7.58 -9.16
C SER A 271 19.53 8.27 -8.09
N VAL A 272 18.39 8.85 -8.47
CA VAL A 272 17.41 9.46 -7.56
C VAL A 272 16.62 8.39 -6.81
N CYS A 273 16.01 7.43 -7.52
CA CYS A 273 15.15 6.40 -6.91
C CYS A 273 15.89 5.55 -5.88
N GLY A 274 17.16 5.22 -6.12
CA GLY A 274 18.00 4.50 -5.15
C GLY A 274 18.20 5.24 -3.83
N ARG A 275 17.91 6.55 -3.76
CA ARG A 275 18.07 7.38 -2.56
C ARG A 275 16.75 7.71 -1.87
N VAL A 276 15.73 8.08 -2.63
CA VAL A 276 14.51 8.71 -2.08
C VAL A 276 13.27 7.80 -2.12
N CYS A 277 13.34 6.66 -2.81
CA CYS A 277 12.21 5.74 -2.91
C CYS A 277 11.85 5.15 -1.52
N PRO A 278 10.57 5.00 -1.17
CA PRO A 278 10.15 4.26 0.03
C PRO A 278 10.40 2.74 0.00
N GLY A 279 10.99 2.19 -1.07
CA GLY A 279 11.38 0.78 -1.11
C GLY A 279 10.20 -0.20 -1.08
N PHE A 280 9.13 0.07 -1.83
CA PHE A 280 7.95 -0.83 -1.93
C PHE A 280 8.33 -2.29 -2.23
N CYS A 281 9.33 -2.47 -3.09
CA CYS A 281 9.90 -3.77 -3.43
C CYS A 281 10.54 -4.49 -2.23
N MET A 282 11.17 -3.75 -1.31
CA MET A 282 11.78 -4.26 -0.08
C MET A 282 10.70 -4.66 0.93
N MET A 283 9.66 -3.84 1.10
CA MET A 283 8.53 -4.11 1.99
C MET A 283 7.79 -5.42 1.67
N GLN A 284 7.84 -5.87 0.42
CA GLN A 284 7.15 -7.09 -0.06
C GLN A 284 8.14 -8.18 -0.48
N CYS A 285 9.41 -8.06 -0.08
CA CYS A 285 10.44 -9.00 -0.45
C CYS A 285 10.18 -10.38 0.17
N ASN A 286 10.24 -11.44 -0.64
CA ASN A 286 10.10 -12.81 -0.16
C ASN A 286 11.19 -13.21 0.85
N ARG A 287 12.36 -12.56 0.83
CA ARG A 287 13.45 -12.83 1.78
C ARG A 287 13.19 -12.31 3.19
N SER A 288 12.16 -11.49 3.41
CA SER A 288 11.77 -11.05 4.75
C SER A 288 11.38 -12.21 5.68
N GLU A 289 11.02 -13.38 5.13
CA GLU A 289 10.80 -14.62 5.90
C GLU A 289 12.09 -15.38 6.28
N LEU A 290 13.25 -14.89 5.84
CA LEU A 290 14.57 -15.47 6.10
C LEU A 290 15.43 -14.49 6.93
N GLU A 291 16.43 -13.85 6.33
CA GLU A 291 17.33 -12.89 6.99
C GLU A 291 16.93 -11.41 6.83
N GLY A 292 15.82 -11.13 6.15
CA GLY A 292 15.37 -9.78 5.85
C GLY A 292 15.34 -9.46 4.35
N PRO A 293 14.77 -8.30 3.98
CA PRO A 293 14.64 -7.91 2.58
C PRO A 293 16.01 -7.61 1.94
N VAL A 294 16.11 -7.83 0.63
CA VAL A 294 17.26 -7.35 -0.16
C VAL A 294 17.23 -5.82 -0.16
N ASN A 295 18.37 -5.16 0.08
CA ASN A 295 18.48 -3.70 -0.01
C ASN A 295 18.50 -3.24 -1.48
N VAL A 296 17.32 -3.26 -2.10
CA VAL A 296 17.12 -2.90 -3.51
C VAL A 296 17.51 -1.44 -3.77
N ARG A 297 17.23 -0.53 -2.82
CA ARG A 297 17.56 0.90 -2.94
C ARG A 297 19.06 1.11 -3.11
N ALA A 298 19.89 0.51 -2.25
CA ALA A 298 21.34 0.63 -2.32
C ALA A 298 21.91 0.08 -3.64
N LEU A 299 21.33 -1.02 -4.14
CA LEU A 299 21.74 -1.65 -5.39
C LEU A 299 21.30 -0.83 -6.61
N GLU A 300 20.11 -0.22 -6.58
CA GLU A 300 19.64 0.73 -7.59
C GLU A 300 20.50 2.01 -7.60
N ARG A 301 20.86 2.53 -6.42
CA ARG A 301 21.81 3.64 -6.26
C ARG A 301 23.17 3.28 -6.88
N TYR A 302 23.71 2.11 -6.55
CA TYR A 302 24.99 1.66 -7.08
C TYR A 302 24.97 1.58 -8.61
N ALA A 303 23.92 0.99 -9.20
CA ALA A 303 23.76 0.92 -10.66
C ALA A 303 23.61 2.31 -11.30
N GLY A 304 22.83 3.21 -10.70
CA GLY A 304 22.65 4.59 -11.19
C GLY A 304 23.92 5.44 -11.11
N ASP A 305 24.73 5.26 -10.06
CA ASP A 305 25.94 6.02 -9.83
C ASP A 305 27.15 5.53 -10.66
N HIS A 306 27.22 4.23 -10.98
CA HIS A 306 28.40 3.62 -11.59
C HIS A 306 28.18 3.06 -13.01
N GLY A 307 26.94 2.91 -13.45
CA GLY A 307 26.64 2.44 -14.80
C GLY A 307 26.78 3.55 -15.84
N GLU A 308 27.21 3.17 -17.04
CA GLU A 308 27.41 4.08 -18.19
C GLU A 308 26.45 3.78 -19.36
N ALA A 309 25.43 2.96 -19.11
CA ALA A 309 24.45 2.58 -20.14
C ALA A 309 23.79 3.81 -20.79
N THR A 310 23.87 3.87 -22.12
CA THR A 310 23.28 4.93 -22.94
C THR A 310 21.98 4.47 -23.58
N VAL A 311 21.03 5.39 -23.71
CA VAL A 311 19.76 5.14 -24.38
C VAL A 311 19.67 6.04 -25.62
N SER A 312 19.30 5.45 -26.75
CA SER A 312 19.13 6.18 -28.02
C SER A 312 17.66 6.42 -28.31
N ALA A 313 17.35 7.58 -28.91
CA ALA A 313 16.04 7.85 -29.48
C ALA A 313 15.78 6.98 -30.72
N ALA A 314 14.52 6.61 -30.93
CA ALA A 314 14.04 6.00 -32.17
C ALA A 314 14.04 6.99 -33.35
N GLU A 315 13.61 6.53 -34.52
CA GLU A 315 13.46 7.40 -35.68
C GLU A 315 12.51 8.57 -35.38
N ARG A 316 12.90 9.77 -35.82
CA ARG A 316 12.17 11.00 -35.52
C ARG A 316 10.75 10.96 -36.09
N ARG A 317 9.80 11.27 -35.23
CA ARG A 317 8.38 11.41 -35.55
C ARG A 317 8.00 12.86 -35.84
N PRO A 318 6.97 13.12 -36.66
CA PRO A 318 6.51 14.47 -36.96
C PRO A 318 5.79 15.14 -35.78
N GLU A 319 5.15 14.36 -34.91
CA GLU A 319 4.35 14.89 -33.80
C GLU A 319 5.24 15.50 -32.69
N ARG A 320 4.75 16.59 -32.11
CA ARG A 320 5.41 17.35 -31.05
C ARG A 320 4.55 17.37 -29.79
N VAL A 321 5.20 17.21 -28.63
CA VAL A 321 4.53 17.17 -27.33
C VAL A 321 5.07 18.24 -26.40
N ALA A 322 4.16 19.02 -25.80
CA ALA A 322 4.49 19.93 -24.70
C ALA A 322 4.33 19.22 -23.37
N VAL A 323 5.33 19.31 -22.49
CA VAL A 323 5.27 18.77 -21.12
C VAL A 323 5.33 19.95 -20.15
N ILE A 324 4.31 20.11 -19.31
CA ILE A 324 4.24 21.21 -18.35
C ILE A 324 4.70 20.70 -16.98
N GLY A 325 5.80 21.25 -16.48
CA GLY A 325 6.47 20.85 -15.24
C GLY A 325 7.63 19.90 -15.49
N GLY A 326 8.82 20.28 -15.04
CA GLY A 326 10.08 19.53 -15.10
C GLY A 326 10.34 18.66 -13.87
N GLY A 327 9.29 18.26 -13.14
CA GLY A 327 9.37 17.34 -12.01
C GLY A 327 9.50 15.87 -12.43
N PRO A 328 9.44 14.91 -11.49
CA PRO A 328 9.66 13.48 -11.78
C PRO A 328 8.73 12.89 -12.85
N ALA A 329 7.45 13.25 -12.83
CA ALA A 329 6.49 12.78 -13.82
C ALA A 329 6.74 13.40 -15.21
N GLY A 330 7.05 14.70 -15.26
CA GLY A 330 7.36 15.39 -16.51
C GLY A 330 8.65 14.89 -17.16
N LEU A 331 9.71 14.72 -16.36
CA LEU A 331 10.97 14.12 -16.81
C LEU A 331 10.76 12.68 -17.32
N SER A 332 9.97 11.88 -16.60
CA SER A 332 9.64 10.52 -17.04
C SER A 332 8.85 10.50 -18.35
N GLY A 333 7.80 11.31 -18.45
CA GLY A 333 7.01 11.42 -19.67
C GLY A 333 7.84 11.89 -20.86
N ALA A 334 8.65 12.94 -20.67
CA ALA A 334 9.53 13.46 -21.71
C ALA A 334 10.57 12.43 -22.16
N TYR A 335 11.20 11.72 -21.22
CA TYR A 335 12.15 10.64 -21.52
C TYR A 335 11.54 9.56 -22.40
N HIS A 336 10.38 9.01 -22.02
CA HIS A 336 9.75 7.93 -22.78
C HIS A 336 9.24 8.39 -24.15
N LEU A 337 8.71 9.60 -24.26
CA LEU A 337 8.32 10.18 -25.54
C LEU A 337 9.52 10.44 -26.45
N ALA A 338 10.61 11.00 -25.93
CA ALA A 338 11.83 11.24 -26.70
C ALA A 338 12.46 9.93 -27.19
N ARG A 339 12.48 8.88 -26.36
CA ARG A 339 12.91 7.53 -26.76
C ARG A 339 12.11 6.98 -27.94
N LEU A 340 10.83 7.30 -28.02
CA LEU A 340 9.92 6.87 -29.10
C LEU A 340 10.00 7.78 -30.33
N GLY A 341 10.87 8.80 -30.33
CA GLY A 341 11.18 9.66 -31.47
C GLY A 341 10.37 10.96 -31.54
N TYR A 342 9.54 11.27 -30.54
CA TYR A 342 8.75 12.51 -30.53
C TYR A 342 9.60 13.74 -30.21
N GLY A 343 9.26 14.88 -30.82
CA GLY A 343 9.83 16.17 -30.42
C GLY A 343 9.19 16.65 -29.12
N VAL A 344 9.96 16.77 -28.04
CA VAL A 344 9.43 17.13 -26.72
C VAL A 344 10.02 18.45 -26.22
N THR A 345 9.15 19.33 -25.72
CA THR A 345 9.55 20.55 -25.01
C THR A 345 8.98 20.53 -23.60
N ILE A 346 9.83 20.64 -22.58
CA ILE A 346 9.43 20.82 -21.18
C ILE A 346 9.32 22.32 -20.87
N PHE A 347 8.17 22.74 -20.37
CA PHE A 347 7.93 24.08 -19.83
C PHE A 347 8.01 24.02 -18.30
N GLU A 348 9.06 24.60 -17.73
CA GLU A 348 9.32 24.64 -16.29
C GLU A 348 9.10 26.06 -15.76
N ALA A 349 8.39 26.17 -14.64
CA ALA A 349 8.10 27.45 -14.01
C ALA A 349 9.34 28.01 -13.28
N GLY A 350 10.17 27.14 -12.71
CA GLY A 350 11.46 27.48 -12.11
C GLY A 350 12.55 27.76 -13.13
N ASP A 351 13.75 28.01 -12.61
CA ASP A 351 15.01 28.20 -13.33
C ASP A 351 15.78 26.89 -13.56
N GLU A 352 15.39 25.82 -12.86
CA GLU A 352 16.03 24.50 -12.90
C GLU A 352 14.99 23.36 -13.00
N LEU A 353 15.38 22.24 -13.61
CA LEU A 353 14.56 21.02 -13.66
C LEU A 353 14.66 20.21 -12.36
N GLY A 354 13.69 19.33 -12.10
CA GLY A 354 13.68 18.40 -10.98
C GLY A 354 12.51 18.59 -10.01
N GLY A 355 11.82 19.74 -10.09
CA GLY A 355 10.66 20.03 -9.23
C GLY A 355 10.97 19.84 -7.74
N LEU A 356 10.08 19.18 -7.00
CA LEU A 356 10.27 18.90 -5.57
C LEU A 356 11.51 18.04 -5.25
N MET A 357 12.04 17.27 -6.22
CA MET A 357 13.31 16.56 -5.99
C MET A 357 14.47 17.54 -5.82
N ARG A 358 14.41 18.68 -6.52
CA ARG A 358 15.43 19.73 -6.41
C ARG A 358 15.15 20.68 -5.24
N THR A 359 13.91 21.13 -5.08
CA THR A 359 13.57 22.20 -4.13
C THR A 359 13.13 21.70 -2.76
N GLY A 360 12.66 20.45 -2.66
CA GLY A 360 12.04 19.91 -1.45
C GLY A 360 12.79 18.75 -0.78
N ILE A 361 13.68 18.04 -1.49
CA ILE A 361 14.47 16.95 -0.89
C ILE A 361 15.85 17.49 -0.49
N PRO A 362 16.25 17.39 0.79
CA PRO A 362 17.55 17.89 1.23
C PRO A 362 18.75 17.16 0.60
N SER A 363 19.87 17.86 0.45
CA SER A 363 21.08 17.31 -0.19
C SER A 363 21.71 16.12 0.53
N TYR A 364 21.50 15.99 1.86
CA TYR A 364 21.96 14.83 2.62
C TYR A 364 21.19 13.54 2.28
N ARG A 365 20.04 13.67 1.62
CA ARG A 365 19.26 12.54 1.05
C ARG A 365 19.45 12.42 -0.46
N LEU A 366 19.40 13.54 -1.16
CA LEU A 366 19.53 13.58 -2.62
C LEU A 366 20.57 14.62 -3.03
N PRO A 367 21.83 14.19 -3.26
CA PRO A 367 22.87 15.08 -3.77
C PRO A 367 22.48 15.69 -5.13
N PRO A 368 22.70 16.99 -5.36
CA PRO A 368 22.39 17.64 -6.64
C PRO A 368 23.03 16.94 -7.83
N GLU A 369 24.25 16.45 -7.69
CA GLU A 369 25.01 15.79 -8.76
C GLU A 369 24.35 14.47 -9.19
N ALA A 370 23.69 13.77 -8.27
CA ALA A 370 22.96 12.54 -8.57
C ALA A 370 21.68 12.85 -9.37
N LEU A 371 21.00 13.95 -9.03
CA LEU A 371 19.83 14.42 -9.77
C LEU A 371 20.22 14.92 -11.17
N ASP A 372 21.26 15.73 -11.26
CA ASP A 372 21.77 16.27 -12.53
C ASP A 372 22.17 15.17 -13.49
N ARG A 373 22.87 14.12 -13.01
CA ARG A 373 23.24 12.96 -13.83
C ARG A 373 22.03 12.30 -14.51
N ASP A 374 20.95 12.13 -13.78
CA ASP A 374 19.74 11.51 -14.31
C ASP A 374 18.99 12.46 -15.26
N ILE A 375 18.93 13.76 -14.96
CA ILE A 375 18.33 14.79 -15.84
C ILE A 375 19.12 14.89 -17.14
N ASP A 376 20.44 14.94 -17.08
CA ASP A 376 21.32 15.03 -18.25
C ASP A 376 21.10 13.85 -19.20
N ARG A 377 20.85 12.66 -18.67
CA ARG A 377 20.50 11.48 -19.47
C ARG A 377 19.19 11.71 -20.23
N VAL A 378 18.17 12.31 -19.60
CA VAL A 378 16.91 12.66 -20.28
C VAL A 378 17.15 13.70 -21.36
N LEU A 379 17.91 14.76 -21.07
CA LEU A 379 18.20 15.84 -22.02
C LEU A 379 19.05 15.36 -23.21
N SER A 380 19.91 14.36 -23.02
CA SER A 380 20.73 13.77 -24.08
C SER A 380 19.92 13.15 -25.23
N LEU A 381 18.62 12.89 -25.02
CA LEU A 381 17.69 12.43 -26.06
C LEU A 381 17.15 13.56 -26.96
N GLY A 382 17.60 14.80 -26.75
CA GLY A 382 17.15 15.96 -27.51
C GLY A 382 15.85 16.60 -26.99
N VAL A 383 15.55 16.41 -25.70
CA VAL A 383 14.44 17.09 -25.03
C VAL A 383 14.79 18.57 -24.86
N GLU A 384 13.91 19.45 -25.34
CA GLU A 384 14.06 20.90 -25.20
C GLU A 384 13.46 21.39 -23.89
N THR A 385 13.99 22.48 -23.33
CA THR A 385 13.51 23.06 -22.06
C THR A 385 13.26 24.55 -22.20
N GLN A 386 12.19 25.03 -21.57
CA GLN A 386 11.85 26.45 -21.42
C GLN A 386 11.60 26.75 -19.95
N PHE A 387 12.54 27.46 -19.32
CA PHE A 387 12.47 27.89 -17.92
C PHE A 387 11.66 29.17 -17.75
N GLY A 388 11.30 29.51 -16.50
CA GLY A 388 10.51 30.71 -16.18
C GLY A 388 9.11 30.72 -16.80
N SER A 389 8.62 29.56 -17.21
CA SER A 389 7.38 29.39 -17.98
C SER A 389 6.23 28.99 -17.05
N HIS A 390 5.68 29.96 -16.33
CA HIS A 390 4.46 29.73 -15.55
C HIS A 390 3.25 29.60 -16.49
N ILE A 391 2.71 28.39 -16.62
CA ILE A 391 1.58 28.10 -17.50
C ILE A 391 0.27 28.28 -16.72
N ASP A 392 -0.51 29.27 -17.11
CA ASP A 392 -1.90 29.43 -16.67
C ASP A 392 -2.86 28.74 -17.67
N ARG A 393 -4.17 28.79 -17.39
CA ARG A 393 -5.20 28.19 -18.25
C ARG A 393 -5.13 28.72 -19.69
N ALA A 394 -4.99 30.03 -19.87
CA ALA A 394 -4.96 30.62 -21.21
C ALA A 394 -3.72 30.19 -21.99
N ARG A 395 -2.56 30.08 -21.32
CA ARG A 395 -1.34 29.54 -21.95
C ARG A 395 -1.46 28.06 -22.23
N LEU A 396 -2.08 27.26 -21.35
CA LEU A 396 -2.37 25.84 -21.62
C LEU A 396 -3.22 25.70 -22.89
N GLU A 397 -4.29 26.48 -23.04
CA GLU A 397 -5.13 26.50 -24.24
C GLU A 397 -4.33 26.89 -25.50
N ASN A 398 -3.41 27.84 -25.41
CA ASN A 398 -2.54 28.14 -26.56
C ASN A 398 -1.61 26.96 -26.92
N LEU A 399 -1.06 26.26 -25.91
CA LEU A 399 -0.19 25.11 -26.14
C LEU A 399 -0.91 23.95 -26.84
N THR A 400 -2.21 23.77 -26.61
CA THR A 400 -3.00 22.74 -27.32
C THR A 400 -3.21 23.08 -28.81
N HIS A 401 -2.97 24.31 -29.24
CA HIS A 401 -2.95 24.69 -30.67
C HIS A 401 -1.53 24.74 -31.26
N GLU A 402 -0.49 24.81 -30.43
CA GLU A 402 0.93 24.84 -30.85
C GLU A 402 1.55 23.44 -30.98
N TYR A 403 1.05 22.46 -30.23
CA TYR A 403 1.56 21.10 -30.12
C TYR A 403 0.48 20.05 -30.41
N ASP A 404 0.89 18.84 -30.77
CA ASP A 404 -0.02 17.74 -31.13
C ASP A 404 -0.58 17.00 -29.90
N ALA A 405 0.03 17.20 -28.73
CA ALA A 405 -0.49 16.83 -27.42
C ALA A 405 0.20 17.64 -26.31
N VAL A 406 -0.47 17.73 -25.15
CA VAL A 406 0.08 18.33 -23.94
C VAL A 406 0.04 17.34 -22.78
N MET A 407 1.12 17.23 -22.02
CA MET A 407 1.17 16.49 -20.76
C MET A 407 1.32 17.47 -19.59
N ALA A 408 0.30 17.56 -18.74
CA ALA A 408 0.29 18.41 -17.56
C ALA A 408 0.81 17.63 -16.34
N ALA A 409 2.03 17.95 -15.90
CA ALA A 409 2.74 17.29 -14.81
C ALA A 409 3.15 18.28 -13.70
N THR A 410 2.28 19.24 -13.38
CA THR A 410 2.57 20.34 -12.45
C THR A 410 2.66 19.93 -10.98
N GLY A 411 2.24 18.72 -10.62
CA GLY A 411 2.20 18.27 -9.23
C GLY A 411 1.22 19.05 -8.36
N LEU A 412 1.49 19.13 -7.05
CA LEU A 412 0.62 19.75 -6.05
C LEU A 412 1.10 21.18 -5.71
N GLN A 413 0.57 22.17 -6.42
CA GLN A 413 1.02 23.56 -6.29
C GLN A 413 0.29 24.35 -5.18
N ARG A 414 -0.91 23.92 -4.77
CA ARG A 414 -1.68 24.62 -3.74
C ARG A 414 -1.26 24.20 -2.34
N LEU A 415 -0.70 25.13 -1.58
CA LEU A 415 -0.39 24.95 -0.17
C LEU A 415 -1.67 24.74 0.64
N THR A 416 -1.68 23.74 1.52
CA THR A 416 -2.69 23.66 2.57
C THR A 416 -2.29 24.63 3.68
N SER A 417 -3.21 25.50 4.11
CA SER A 417 -2.97 26.40 5.24
C SER A 417 -3.70 25.90 6.49
N VAL A 418 -3.09 26.14 7.64
CA VAL A 418 -3.79 26.12 8.93
C VAL A 418 -3.89 27.56 9.39
N ASP A 419 -5.10 28.02 9.68
CA ASP A 419 -5.30 29.33 10.28
C ASP A 419 -4.86 29.27 11.75
N LEU A 420 -3.71 29.90 12.04
CA LEU A 420 -3.15 30.01 13.39
C LEU A 420 -3.37 31.41 13.98
N GLY A 421 -4.29 32.21 13.42
CA GLY A 421 -4.66 33.52 13.92
C GLY A 421 -3.62 34.62 13.70
N MET A 422 -2.71 34.43 12.74
CA MET A 422 -1.73 35.42 12.28
C MET A 422 -1.51 35.29 10.77
N ASP A 423 -1.18 36.40 10.12
CA ASP A 423 -0.87 36.42 8.70
C ASP A 423 0.44 35.67 8.41
N LEU A 424 0.40 34.77 7.44
CA LEU A 424 1.55 33.99 6.98
C LEU A 424 2.42 34.92 6.13
N GLY A 425 3.33 35.66 6.77
CA GLY A 425 4.21 36.59 6.09
C GLY A 425 5.06 35.91 5.01
N SER A 426 5.26 36.62 3.90
CA SER A 426 6.03 36.21 2.72
C SER A 426 7.49 35.85 3.07
N GLY A 427 7.81 34.55 3.18
CA GLY A 427 9.15 33.94 3.03
C GLY A 427 10.27 34.32 4.02
N GLN A 428 10.19 35.48 4.68
CA GLN A 428 11.19 36.00 5.64
C GLN A 428 10.64 36.06 7.07
N GLY A 429 9.42 35.57 7.25
CA GLY A 429 8.79 35.43 8.55
C GLY A 429 9.39 34.28 9.36
N LYS A 430 9.08 34.25 10.65
CA LYS A 430 9.38 33.12 11.53
C LYS A 430 8.25 32.08 11.54
N ILE A 431 7.32 32.19 10.59
CA ILE A 431 6.28 31.22 10.29
C ILE A 431 6.40 30.98 8.79
N LEU A 432 6.79 29.77 8.40
CA LEU A 432 7.14 29.43 7.01
C LEU A 432 6.41 28.16 6.58
N GLN A 433 6.19 27.99 5.29
CA GLN A 433 5.80 26.69 4.76
C GLN A 433 7.01 25.77 4.69
N GLY A 434 6.79 24.46 4.86
CA GLY A 434 7.86 23.46 4.84
C GLY A 434 8.65 23.47 3.53
N ILE A 435 7.95 23.58 2.39
CA ILE A 435 8.60 23.63 1.07
C ILE A 435 9.43 24.91 0.88
N GLU A 436 8.95 26.05 1.37
CA GLU A 436 9.66 27.33 1.28
C GLU A 436 10.91 27.31 2.16
N PHE A 437 10.80 26.74 3.36
CA PHE A 437 11.91 26.55 4.28
C PHE A 437 13.01 25.67 3.66
N LEU A 438 12.63 24.57 3.02
CA LEU A 438 13.56 23.63 2.40
C LEU A 438 14.27 24.25 1.19
N ASP A 439 13.53 24.97 0.33
CA ASP A 439 14.12 25.66 -0.81
C ASP A 439 15.05 26.81 -0.36
N SER A 440 14.65 27.59 0.66
CA SER A 440 15.52 28.62 1.24
C SER A 440 16.77 28.04 1.89
N THR A 441 16.67 26.83 2.47
CA THR A 441 17.82 26.10 3.04
C THR A 441 18.78 25.68 1.94
N ARG A 442 18.27 25.13 0.83
CA ARG A 442 19.06 24.77 -0.36
C ARG A 442 19.81 25.98 -0.92
N GLN A 443 19.15 27.12 -1.02
CA GLN A 443 19.74 28.36 -1.56
C GLN A 443 20.72 29.04 -0.57
N GLY A 444 20.80 28.57 0.67
CA GLY A 444 21.65 29.17 1.71
C GLY A 444 21.15 30.53 2.20
N GLU A 445 19.87 30.84 1.97
CA GLU A 445 19.26 32.15 2.30
C GLU A 445 18.74 32.23 3.74
N ILE A 446 18.73 31.09 4.46
CA ILE A 446 18.12 30.97 5.77
C ILE A 446 19.11 30.49 6.82
N SER A 447 19.07 31.13 8.00
CA SER A 447 19.76 30.67 9.19
C SER A 447 18.75 30.45 10.31
N VAL A 448 19.01 29.41 11.11
CA VAL A 448 18.24 29.04 12.30
C VAL A 448 19.14 28.72 13.50
N ASP A 449 20.40 29.13 13.45
CA ASP A 449 21.38 28.90 14.51
C ASP A 449 20.88 29.44 15.86
N GLY A 450 20.83 28.58 16.87
CA GLY A 450 20.34 28.91 18.20
C GLY A 450 18.82 29.10 18.34
N GLU A 451 18.00 28.73 17.34
CA GLU A 451 16.53 28.87 17.40
C GLU A 451 15.83 27.64 18.00
N GLU A 452 14.73 27.86 18.74
CA GLU A 452 13.75 26.83 19.11
C GLU A 452 12.70 26.69 18.00
N ILE A 453 12.61 25.52 17.35
CA ILE A 453 11.80 25.34 16.13
C ILE A 453 10.71 24.30 16.35
N VAL A 454 9.48 24.65 15.96
CA VAL A 454 8.34 23.73 15.91
C VAL A 454 7.91 23.48 14.48
N VAL A 455 7.95 22.23 14.05
CA VAL A 455 7.46 21.75 12.75
C VAL A 455 6.08 21.14 12.93
N VAL A 456 5.10 21.61 12.16
CA VAL A 456 3.72 21.12 12.19
C VAL A 456 3.49 20.18 11.00
N GLY A 457 3.35 18.88 11.24
CA GLY A 457 3.13 17.91 10.18
C GLY A 457 3.64 16.53 10.53
N GLY A 458 3.38 15.56 9.64
CA GLY A 458 3.87 14.18 9.80
C GLY A 458 4.24 13.49 8.48
N GLY A 459 4.33 14.23 7.38
CA GLY A 459 4.81 13.71 6.09
C GLY A 459 6.32 13.91 5.93
N ASN A 460 6.87 13.42 4.81
CA ASN A 460 8.30 13.52 4.51
C ASN A 460 8.81 14.98 4.59
N THR A 461 8.05 15.95 4.07
CA THR A 461 8.38 17.38 4.19
C THR A 461 8.58 17.84 5.65
N ALA A 462 7.82 17.29 6.60
CA ALA A 462 7.96 17.65 8.02
C ALA A 462 9.26 17.08 8.60
N ILE A 463 9.59 15.83 8.25
CA ILE A 463 10.82 15.17 8.67
C ILE A 463 12.04 15.87 8.06
N ASP A 464 12.02 16.12 6.75
CA ASP A 464 13.08 16.80 6.03
C ASP A 464 13.32 18.22 6.55
N ALA A 465 12.24 18.98 6.82
CA ALA A 465 12.36 20.31 7.40
C ALA A 465 12.97 20.28 8.82
N ALA A 466 12.55 19.33 9.65
CA ALA A 466 13.08 19.19 11.01
C ALA A 466 14.57 18.83 11.01
N ARG A 467 14.96 17.85 10.19
CA ARG A 467 16.35 17.38 10.06
C ARG A 467 17.27 18.40 9.42
N SER A 468 16.75 19.19 8.47
CA SER A 468 17.47 20.33 7.88
C SER A 468 17.67 21.44 8.91
N ALA A 469 16.64 21.75 9.71
CA ALA A 469 16.74 22.74 10.75
C ALA A 469 17.75 22.36 11.85
N PHE A 470 17.79 21.08 12.23
CA PHE A 470 18.81 20.54 13.13
C PHE A 470 20.24 20.75 12.59
N ARG A 471 20.48 20.43 11.31
CA ARG A 471 21.78 20.61 10.63
C ARG A 471 22.21 22.06 10.48
N LEU A 472 21.26 22.99 10.44
CA LEU A 472 21.51 24.44 10.40
C LEU A 472 21.84 25.04 11.79
N GLY A 473 21.92 24.23 12.85
CA GLY A 473 22.34 24.69 14.18
C GLY A 473 21.20 25.08 15.12
N ALA A 474 19.97 24.63 14.89
CA ALA A 474 18.87 24.88 15.81
C ALA A 474 19.14 24.26 17.20
N ASP A 475 18.88 25.02 18.28
CA ASP A 475 19.07 24.56 19.66
C ASP A 475 18.10 23.45 20.05
N SER A 476 16.86 23.54 19.54
CA SER A 476 15.89 22.46 19.67
C SER A 476 14.94 22.42 18.49
N VAL A 477 14.63 21.20 18.04
CA VAL A 477 13.67 20.95 16.97
C VAL A 477 12.60 19.99 17.47
N ARG A 478 11.34 20.35 17.26
CA ARG A 478 10.19 19.55 17.65
C ARG A 478 9.20 19.42 16.51
N ILE A 479 8.77 18.21 16.23
CA ILE A 479 7.68 17.90 15.32
C ILE A 479 6.42 17.71 16.15
N ILE A 480 5.33 18.40 15.81
CA ILE A 480 4.01 18.13 16.36
C ILE A 480 3.15 17.42 15.30
N TYR A 481 2.57 16.29 15.68
CA TYR A 481 1.72 15.50 14.80
C TYR A 481 0.40 15.14 15.48
N ARG A 482 -0.71 15.37 14.79
CA ARG A 482 -2.06 15.21 15.34
C ARG A 482 -2.52 13.75 15.53
N ARG A 483 -1.78 12.77 15.01
CA ARG A 483 -2.06 11.33 15.17
C ARG A 483 -0.89 10.61 15.83
N THR A 484 -0.94 9.28 15.91
CA THR A 484 0.17 8.47 16.42
C THR A 484 1.16 8.13 15.33
N ARG A 485 2.25 7.47 15.72
CA ARG A 485 3.31 7.02 14.81
C ARG A 485 2.77 6.10 13.71
N ASP A 486 1.83 5.22 14.03
CA ASP A 486 1.30 4.22 13.08
C ASP A 486 0.51 4.87 11.92
N GLU A 487 -0.08 6.04 12.14
CA GLU A 487 -0.75 6.80 11.08
C GLU A 487 0.13 7.88 10.44
N MET A 488 1.41 7.96 10.79
CA MET A 488 2.33 8.94 10.23
C MET A 488 2.63 8.58 8.76
N PRO A 489 2.39 9.49 7.79
CA PRO A 489 2.64 9.20 6.38
C PRO A 489 4.13 9.23 5.97
N ALA A 490 5.02 9.75 6.82
CA ALA A 490 6.45 9.76 6.54
C ALA A 490 7.05 8.36 6.49
N ILE A 491 8.15 8.21 5.75
CA ILE A 491 8.90 6.96 5.66
C ILE A 491 9.41 6.57 7.06
N PRO A 492 9.08 5.36 7.58
CA PRO A 492 9.37 4.98 8.96
C PRO A 492 10.85 5.11 9.34
N GLU A 493 11.74 4.70 8.45
CA GLU A 493 13.20 4.78 8.66
C GLU A 493 13.66 6.23 8.86
N GLU A 494 13.06 7.19 8.14
CA GLU A 494 13.41 8.61 8.28
C GLU A 494 12.90 9.23 9.57
N VAL A 495 11.79 8.71 10.10
CA VAL A 495 11.29 9.08 11.42
C VAL A 495 12.26 8.59 12.50
N ASP A 496 12.78 7.38 12.37
CA ASP A 496 13.78 6.84 13.28
C ASP A 496 15.08 7.64 13.23
N GLU A 497 15.58 7.94 12.03
CA GLU A 497 16.77 8.78 11.86
C GLU A 497 16.60 10.19 12.47
N ALA A 498 15.41 10.79 12.36
CA ALA A 498 15.13 12.08 12.97
C ALA A 498 15.19 12.00 14.52
N ILE A 499 14.61 10.95 15.10
CA ILE A 499 14.63 10.73 16.55
C ILE A 499 16.06 10.46 17.03
N ASP A 500 16.85 9.69 16.28
CA ASP A 500 18.25 9.40 16.58
C ASP A 500 19.14 10.65 16.52
N GLU A 501 18.79 11.61 15.66
CA GLU A 501 19.42 12.94 15.61
C GLU A 501 19.02 13.85 16.80
N GLY A 502 18.10 13.41 17.66
CA GLY A 502 17.64 14.13 18.85
C GLY A 502 16.41 15.01 18.62
N ILE A 503 15.74 14.88 17.47
CA ILE A 503 14.52 15.63 17.15
C ILE A 503 13.35 15.07 17.96
N GLN A 504 12.63 15.95 18.65
CA GLN A 504 11.49 15.56 19.48
C GLN A 504 10.23 15.38 18.62
N VAL A 505 9.47 14.31 18.83
CA VAL A 505 8.19 14.10 18.14
C VAL A 505 7.05 14.03 19.15
N ASP A 506 6.24 15.09 19.18
CA ASP A 506 5.03 15.20 19.98
C ASP A 506 3.83 14.68 19.18
N PHE A 507 3.55 13.39 19.35
CA PHE A 507 2.34 12.76 18.81
C PHE A 507 1.08 13.29 19.49
N LEU A 508 -0.07 13.00 18.87
CA LEU A 508 -1.39 13.36 19.39
C LEU A 508 -1.49 14.84 19.80
N THR A 509 -0.89 15.72 19.00
CA THR A 509 -0.80 17.16 19.30
C THR A 509 -1.16 17.95 18.05
N ALA A 510 -2.12 18.86 18.17
CA ALA A 510 -2.55 19.74 17.08
C ALA A 510 -2.34 21.21 17.46
N PRO A 511 -1.86 22.07 16.53
CA PRO A 511 -1.76 23.50 16.79
C PRO A 511 -3.13 24.18 16.74
N LEU A 512 -3.32 25.19 17.58
CA LEU A 512 -4.53 26.03 17.62
C LEU A 512 -4.25 27.46 17.19
N LYS A 513 -3.26 28.11 17.82
CA LYS A 513 -3.00 29.53 17.62
C LYS A 513 -1.56 29.85 17.97
N ILE A 514 -0.96 30.81 17.28
CA ILE A 514 0.33 31.37 17.69
C ILE A 514 0.08 32.69 18.42
N SER A 515 0.71 32.86 19.59
CA SER A 515 0.69 34.07 20.40
C SER A 515 2.12 34.62 20.58
N ARG A 516 2.21 35.85 21.07
CA ARG A 516 3.48 36.47 21.52
C ARG A 516 3.30 36.93 22.96
N ASP A 517 4.20 36.50 23.83
CA ASP A 517 4.32 37.01 25.20
C ASP A 517 5.75 37.50 25.44
N ASN A 518 5.90 38.72 25.96
CA ASN A 518 7.20 39.37 26.22
C ASN A 518 8.23 39.29 25.08
N GLY A 519 7.77 39.25 23.83
CA GLY A 519 8.62 39.13 22.64
C GLY A 519 8.93 37.69 22.18
N LYS A 520 8.73 36.68 23.03
CA LYS A 520 8.86 35.25 22.67
C LYS A 520 7.55 34.74 22.07
N ARG A 521 7.65 33.90 21.03
CA ARG A 521 6.48 33.28 20.39
C ARG A 521 6.10 32.01 21.13
N HIS A 522 4.80 31.77 21.21
CA HIS A 522 4.23 30.56 21.81
C HIS A 522 3.23 29.95 20.84
N LEU A 523 3.37 28.65 20.58
CA LEU A 523 2.38 27.89 19.84
C LEU A 523 1.45 27.22 20.85
N ARG A 524 0.20 27.69 20.91
CA ARG A 524 -0.86 27.03 21.67
C ARG A 524 -1.28 25.78 20.93
N CYS A 525 -1.19 24.65 21.60
CA CYS A 525 -1.53 23.33 21.10
C CYS A 525 -2.65 22.71 21.92
N GLN A 526 -3.27 21.68 21.37
CA GLN A 526 -4.27 20.86 22.03
C GLN A 526 -3.89 19.38 21.92
N ARG A 527 -4.15 18.61 22.98
CA ARG A 527 -3.99 17.15 22.92
C ARG A 527 -5.12 16.53 22.12
N MET A 528 -4.79 15.48 21.39
CA MET A 528 -5.69 14.71 20.56
C MET A 528 -5.80 13.28 21.09
N GLU A 529 -6.89 12.60 20.78
CA GLU A 529 -7.04 11.16 20.89
C GLU A 529 -7.43 10.57 19.53
N LEU A 530 -7.24 9.26 19.35
CA LEU A 530 -7.66 8.60 18.11
C LEU A 530 -9.13 8.18 18.20
N GLY A 531 -9.94 8.71 17.30
CA GLY A 531 -11.31 8.26 17.05
C GLY A 531 -11.38 7.11 16.04
N GLU A 532 -12.54 6.99 15.42
CA GLU A 532 -12.81 6.03 14.35
C GLU A 532 -11.94 6.30 13.10
N PRO A 533 -11.61 5.27 12.30
CA PRO A 533 -10.98 5.44 11.00
C PRO A 533 -11.72 6.40 10.06
N ASP A 534 -10.96 7.17 9.28
CA ASP A 534 -11.44 7.92 8.12
C ASP A 534 -11.56 7.04 6.88
N ASP A 535 -11.99 7.63 5.77
CA ASP A 535 -12.24 6.93 4.50
C ASP A 535 -10.95 6.33 3.91
N SER A 536 -9.77 6.80 4.37
CA SER A 536 -8.46 6.22 4.03
C SER A 536 -8.05 5.07 4.96
N GLY A 537 -8.89 4.70 5.94
CA GLY A 537 -8.60 3.69 6.96
C GLY A 537 -7.74 4.20 8.13
N ARG A 538 -7.32 5.47 8.11
CA ARG A 538 -6.49 6.06 9.18
C ARG A 538 -7.36 6.60 10.30
N ARG A 539 -7.01 6.37 11.56
CA ARG A 539 -7.80 6.87 12.70
C ARG A 539 -7.88 8.40 12.70
N ARG A 540 -9.09 8.94 12.89
CA ARG A 540 -9.32 10.38 12.93
C ARG A 540 -8.79 10.97 14.24
N PRO A 541 -8.09 12.11 14.21
CA PRO A 541 -7.70 12.80 15.43
C PRO A 541 -8.91 13.55 16.01
N VAL A 542 -9.22 13.30 17.27
CA VAL A 542 -10.33 13.93 18.01
C VAL A 542 -9.74 14.83 19.11
N PRO A 543 -10.13 16.12 19.18
CA PRO A 543 -9.60 17.02 20.21
C PRO A 543 -10.05 16.63 21.62
N ILE A 544 -9.12 16.61 22.58
CA ILE A 544 -9.44 16.41 23.99
C ILE A 544 -9.81 17.76 24.61
N THR A 545 -11.00 17.85 25.20
CA THR A 545 -11.51 19.07 25.86
C THR A 545 -10.61 19.50 27.03
N ASN A 546 -10.35 20.80 27.17
CA ASN A 546 -9.54 21.40 28.25
C ASN A 546 -8.11 20.85 28.36
N SER A 547 -7.51 20.42 27.24
CA SER A 547 -6.16 19.84 27.18
C SER A 547 -5.12 20.76 26.54
N GLU A 548 -5.41 22.06 26.50
CA GLU A 548 -4.60 23.04 25.80
C GLU A 548 -3.34 23.39 26.59
N PHE A 549 -2.23 23.58 25.89
CA PHE A 549 -0.93 23.94 26.47
C PHE A 549 -0.14 24.80 25.49
N GLU A 550 0.90 25.47 25.98
CA GLU A 550 1.75 26.33 25.16
C GLU A 550 3.14 25.75 24.98
N LEU A 551 3.66 25.85 23.75
CA LEU A 551 5.02 25.49 23.40
C LEU A 551 5.80 26.76 23.04
N PRO A 552 6.86 27.10 23.79
CA PRO A 552 7.75 28.20 23.39
C PRO A 552 8.45 27.83 22.08
N CYS A 553 8.56 28.80 21.18
CA CYS A 553 9.29 28.62 19.92
C CYS A 553 9.76 29.96 19.37
N ASP A 554 10.88 29.95 18.66
CA ASP A 554 11.32 31.05 17.84
C ASP A 554 10.76 30.95 16.43
N ARG A 555 10.57 29.74 15.89
CA ARG A 555 10.08 29.53 14.52
C ARG A 555 9.05 28.42 14.44
N VAL A 556 8.07 28.61 13.56
CA VAL A 556 7.07 27.59 13.21
C VAL A 556 7.20 27.25 11.72
N ILE A 557 7.31 25.97 11.39
CA ILE A 557 7.35 25.47 10.01
C ILE A 557 6.09 24.65 9.76
N LEU A 558 5.28 25.04 8.78
CA LEU A 558 4.02 24.40 8.44
C LEU A 558 4.22 23.39 7.30
N ALA A 559 4.14 22.10 7.62
CA ALA A 559 4.27 20.98 6.70
C ALA A 559 2.96 20.15 6.67
N VAL A 560 1.84 20.86 6.45
CA VAL A 560 0.47 20.31 6.52
C VAL A 560 -0.04 19.72 5.21
N GLY A 561 0.78 19.74 4.15
CA GLY A 561 0.53 19.11 2.86
C GLY A 561 0.15 20.10 1.75
N GLN A 562 0.14 19.59 0.52
CA GLN A 562 -0.20 20.32 -0.69
C GLN A 562 -1.43 19.69 -1.37
N ARG A 563 -2.05 20.42 -2.31
CA ARG A 563 -3.20 19.99 -3.10
C ARG A 563 -2.98 20.33 -4.58
N ALA A 564 -3.65 19.59 -5.45
CA ALA A 564 -3.67 19.86 -6.87
C ALA A 564 -4.30 21.24 -7.14
N ASP A 565 -3.68 22.00 -8.05
CA ASP A 565 -4.29 23.22 -8.58
C ASP A 565 -5.04 22.90 -9.88
N LEU A 566 -6.35 22.69 -9.75
CA LEU A 566 -7.22 22.40 -10.90
C LEU A 566 -7.60 23.65 -11.69
N SER A 567 -7.20 24.86 -11.27
CA SER A 567 -7.49 26.09 -12.02
C SER A 567 -6.81 26.12 -13.40
N LEU A 568 -5.69 25.40 -13.53
CA LEU A 568 -5.00 25.15 -14.79
C LEU A 568 -5.90 24.45 -15.82
N LEU A 569 -6.69 23.47 -15.38
CA LEU A 569 -7.51 22.64 -16.27
C LEU A 569 -8.85 23.33 -16.59
N PRO A 570 -9.52 23.01 -17.71
CA PRO A 570 -10.84 23.55 -18.01
C PRO A 570 -11.86 23.27 -16.90
N GLU A 571 -12.83 24.16 -16.71
CA GLU A 571 -13.82 24.02 -15.63
C GLU A 571 -14.68 22.76 -15.80
N GLY A 572 -14.84 21.98 -14.72
CA GLY A 572 -15.53 20.69 -14.74
C GLY A 572 -14.69 19.52 -15.23
N SER A 573 -13.42 19.72 -15.59
CA SER A 573 -12.50 18.64 -15.95
C SER A 573 -12.04 17.87 -14.71
N GLU A 574 -11.99 16.55 -14.82
CA GLU A 574 -11.38 15.68 -13.82
C GLU A 574 -10.18 14.94 -14.44
N PRO A 575 -8.98 15.04 -13.84
CA PRO A 575 -7.84 14.21 -14.23
C PRO A 575 -8.18 12.71 -14.15
N ARG A 576 -7.91 11.97 -15.23
CA ARG A 576 -8.11 10.51 -15.29
C ARG A 576 -6.95 9.83 -16.02
N VAL A 577 -6.63 8.61 -15.59
CA VAL A 577 -5.53 7.79 -16.14
C VAL A 577 -5.89 7.28 -17.55
N ASP A 578 -7.14 6.88 -17.76
CA ASP A 578 -7.61 6.21 -18.96
C ASP A 578 -8.15 7.17 -20.03
N ARG A 579 -8.30 8.45 -19.70
CA ARG A 579 -8.93 9.43 -20.57
C ARG A 579 -8.28 10.81 -20.44
N PRO A 580 -7.71 11.35 -21.53
CA PRO A 580 -7.24 12.73 -21.54
C PRO A 580 -8.41 13.71 -21.52
N ILE A 581 -8.10 14.94 -21.12
CA ILE A 581 -9.01 16.07 -21.24
C ILE A 581 -8.95 16.52 -22.71
N GLU A 582 -10.06 16.38 -23.42
CA GLU A 582 -10.13 16.79 -24.82
C GLU A 582 -10.13 18.31 -24.91
N GLY A 583 -9.24 18.87 -25.74
CA GLY A 583 -9.05 20.31 -25.91
C GLY A 583 -10.08 20.99 -26.80
N GLY A 584 -11.25 20.38 -27.02
CA GLY A 584 -12.24 20.89 -27.98
C GLY A 584 -11.73 20.80 -29.42
N ASP A 585 -11.37 21.93 -30.02
CA ASP A 585 -10.71 22.04 -31.32
C ASP A 585 -9.16 22.00 -31.24
N GLY A 586 -8.60 22.06 -30.03
CA GLY A 586 -7.17 21.85 -29.76
C GLY A 586 -6.80 20.40 -29.44
N ALA A 587 -5.50 20.17 -29.26
CA ALA A 587 -4.93 18.88 -28.92
C ALA A 587 -5.31 18.42 -27.49
N PRO A 588 -5.23 17.10 -27.21
CA PRO A 588 -5.59 16.56 -25.91
C PRO A 588 -4.57 16.87 -24.81
N VAL A 589 -5.06 17.02 -23.57
CA VAL A 589 -4.26 17.24 -22.37
C VAL A 589 -4.27 15.99 -21.49
N PHE A 590 -3.10 15.40 -21.26
CA PHE A 590 -2.90 14.26 -20.37
C PHE A 590 -2.38 14.75 -19.02
N SER A 591 -3.12 14.53 -17.93
CA SER A 591 -2.61 14.83 -16.59
C SER A 591 -1.66 13.73 -16.13
N ALA A 592 -0.59 14.06 -15.42
CA ALA A 592 0.42 13.11 -14.96
C ALA A 592 0.96 13.46 -13.56
N GLY A 593 1.59 12.46 -12.92
CA GLY A 593 2.20 12.60 -11.59
C GLY A 593 1.18 12.88 -10.48
N ASP A 594 1.59 13.66 -9.48
CA ASP A 594 0.75 13.96 -8.32
C ASP A 594 -0.50 14.79 -8.68
N LEU A 595 -0.49 15.53 -9.80
CA LEU A 595 -1.70 16.19 -10.32
C LEU A 595 -2.80 15.16 -10.63
N LEU A 596 -2.42 13.96 -11.06
CA LEU A 596 -3.33 12.89 -11.42
C LEU A 596 -3.63 11.95 -10.24
N THR A 597 -2.60 11.42 -9.58
CA THR A 597 -2.75 10.31 -8.63
C THR A 597 -2.66 10.74 -7.17
N ASN A 598 -1.99 11.85 -6.89
CA ASN A 598 -1.70 12.33 -5.53
C ASN A 598 -1.06 11.25 -4.63
N GLU A 599 -0.23 10.37 -5.20
CA GLU A 599 0.46 9.31 -4.46
C GLU A 599 1.64 9.83 -3.62
N GLY A 600 2.23 10.97 -4.02
CA GLY A 600 3.20 11.70 -3.19
C GLY A 600 4.57 11.03 -3.07
N THR A 601 4.93 10.14 -4.01
CA THR A 601 6.26 9.52 -4.06
C THR A 601 6.90 9.70 -5.43
N VAL A 602 8.22 9.91 -5.46
CA VAL A 602 8.99 10.10 -6.69
C VAL A 602 8.82 8.91 -7.65
N THR A 603 8.88 7.68 -7.13
CA THR A 603 8.72 6.46 -7.96
C THR A 603 7.32 6.33 -8.57
N ALA A 604 6.26 6.73 -7.85
CA ALA A 604 4.90 6.74 -8.39
C ALA A 604 4.73 7.81 -9.48
N ALA A 605 5.28 9.01 -9.27
CA ALA A 605 5.28 10.06 -10.28
C ALA A 605 6.01 9.64 -11.56
N ILE A 606 7.17 8.96 -11.44
CA ILE A 606 7.90 8.39 -12.57
C ILE A 606 7.05 7.36 -13.32
N GLY A 607 6.44 6.40 -12.61
CA GLY A 607 5.58 5.38 -13.20
C GLY A 607 4.40 6.00 -13.94
N CYS A 608 3.71 6.95 -13.32
CA CYS A 608 2.62 7.70 -13.91
C CYS A 608 3.04 8.47 -15.18
N GLY A 609 4.18 9.16 -15.15
CA GLY A 609 4.72 9.86 -16.32
C GLY A 609 5.01 8.92 -17.49
N ARG A 610 5.61 7.76 -17.23
CA ARG A 610 5.81 6.70 -18.24
C ARG A 610 4.48 6.24 -18.81
N ASP A 611 3.54 5.89 -17.95
CA ASP A 611 2.26 5.33 -18.36
C ASP A 611 1.50 6.31 -19.25
N MET A 612 1.48 7.60 -18.90
CA MET A 612 0.89 8.66 -19.73
C MET A 612 1.60 8.82 -21.07
N ALA A 613 2.94 8.73 -21.10
CA ALA A 613 3.70 8.75 -22.35
C ALA A 613 3.36 7.56 -23.28
N LEU A 614 3.19 6.36 -22.72
CA LEU A 614 2.85 5.16 -23.49
C LEU A 614 1.40 5.21 -24.02
N LEU A 615 0.46 5.73 -23.23
CA LEU A 615 -0.92 5.93 -23.70
C LEU A 615 -1.01 7.01 -24.79
N LEU A 616 -0.23 8.08 -24.66
CA LEU A 616 -0.12 9.12 -25.68
C LEU A 616 0.49 8.56 -26.97
N HIS A 617 1.53 7.73 -26.87
CA HIS A 617 2.10 7.02 -28.01
C HIS A 617 1.08 6.09 -28.70
N GLU A 618 0.29 5.33 -27.94
CA GLU A 618 -0.78 4.49 -28.48
C GLU A 618 -1.80 5.33 -29.25
N ARG A 619 -2.15 6.53 -28.74
CA ARG A 619 -3.07 7.44 -29.42
C ARG A 619 -2.54 7.94 -30.77
N PHE A 620 -1.24 8.25 -30.87
CA PHE A 620 -0.65 8.72 -32.12
C PHE A 620 -0.35 7.62 -33.13
N SER A 621 0.15 6.47 -32.67
CA SER A 621 0.65 5.41 -33.55
C SER A 621 -0.37 4.28 -33.79
N GLY A 622 -1.35 4.10 -32.90
CA GLY A 622 -2.18 2.91 -32.81
C GLY A 622 -1.46 1.69 -32.22
N GLU A 623 -0.17 1.80 -31.87
CA GLU A 623 0.61 0.72 -31.28
C GLU A 623 0.49 0.72 -29.75
N ARG A 624 -0.06 -0.36 -29.20
CA ARG A 624 -0.21 -0.52 -27.76
C ARG A 624 1.07 -1.06 -27.12
N LEU A 625 1.88 -0.15 -26.59
CA LEU A 625 3.06 -0.48 -25.76
C LEU A 625 2.76 -0.50 -24.26
N TYR A 626 1.70 0.20 -23.82
CA TYR A 626 1.27 0.20 -22.43
C TYR A 626 0.83 -1.21 -22.01
N ARG A 627 1.49 -1.76 -20.99
CA ARG A 627 1.23 -3.10 -20.47
C ARG A 627 0.39 -3.03 -19.21
N ASP A 628 -0.72 -3.76 -19.20
CA ASP A 628 -1.55 -3.88 -18.01
C ASP A 628 -0.75 -4.56 -16.89
N LYS A 629 -0.97 -4.12 -15.65
CA LYS A 629 -0.36 -4.73 -14.47
C LYS A 629 -0.71 -6.22 -14.44
N PRO A 630 0.26 -7.13 -14.25
CA PRO A 630 -0.02 -8.56 -14.26
C PRO A 630 -1.04 -8.91 -13.16
N PRO A 631 -1.94 -9.89 -13.38
CA PRO A 631 -2.92 -10.28 -12.35
C PRO A 631 -2.22 -10.69 -11.06
N GLU A 632 -2.74 -10.27 -9.91
CA GLU A 632 -2.12 -10.54 -8.60
C GLU A 632 -1.92 -12.05 -8.33
N GLU A 633 -2.77 -12.89 -8.92
CA GLU A 633 -2.68 -14.36 -8.84
C GLU A 633 -1.37 -14.93 -9.41
N THR A 634 -0.77 -14.23 -10.37
CA THR A 634 0.50 -14.59 -11.00
C THR A 634 1.71 -14.29 -10.12
N VAL A 635 1.51 -13.53 -9.04
CA VAL A 635 2.57 -13.16 -8.10
C VAL A 635 2.86 -14.35 -7.18
N ILE A 636 4.15 -14.67 -7.05
CA ILE A 636 4.65 -15.72 -6.17
C ILE A 636 5.23 -15.08 -4.92
N ARG A 637 4.41 -15.05 -3.87
CA ARG A 637 4.78 -14.58 -2.53
C ARG A 637 5.36 -15.72 -1.70
N SER A 638 5.81 -15.38 -0.49
CA SER A 638 6.55 -16.29 0.37
C SER A 638 5.76 -17.55 0.74
N ASP A 639 4.44 -17.46 0.88
CA ASP A 639 3.52 -18.55 1.14
C ASP A 639 3.53 -19.65 0.06
N LYS A 640 3.90 -19.31 -1.18
CA LYS A 640 4.01 -20.25 -2.31
C LYS A 640 5.43 -20.77 -2.51
N ILE A 641 6.40 -20.35 -1.69
CA ILE A 641 7.81 -20.73 -1.80
C ILE A 641 8.18 -21.68 -0.66
N ARG A 642 8.89 -22.77 -0.98
CA ARG A 642 9.48 -23.66 0.03
C ARG A 642 10.76 -23.05 0.59
N MET A 643 10.62 -22.11 1.53
CA MET A 643 11.74 -21.30 2.04
C MET A 643 12.91 -22.12 2.62
N HIS A 644 12.64 -23.29 3.20
CA HIS A 644 13.67 -24.18 3.75
C HIS A 644 14.66 -24.76 2.72
N HIS A 645 14.42 -24.58 1.42
CA HIS A 645 15.38 -24.95 0.37
C HIS A 645 16.46 -23.87 0.14
N PHE A 646 16.28 -22.66 0.66
CA PHE A 646 17.19 -21.53 0.44
C PHE A 646 18.10 -21.34 1.65
N ALA A 647 19.36 -21.00 1.40
CA ALA A 647 20.32 -20.71 2.44
C ALA A 647 19.98 -19.38 3.14
N ILE A 648 20.21 -19.34 4.45
CA ILE A 648 20.18 -18.10 5.23
C ILE A 648 21.56 -17.47 5.10
N HIS A 649 21.63 -16.21 4.65
CA HIS A 649 22.86 -15.44 4.61
C HIS A 649 22.89 -14.42 5.75
N GLN A 650 24.08 -13.94 6.10
CA GLN A 650 24.17 -12.76 6.96
C GLN A 650 23.79 -11.52 6.14
N PRO A 651 22.82 -10.73 6.60
CA PRO A 651 22.42 -9.52 5.90
C PRO A 651 23.57 -8.50 5.97
N HIS A 652 23.85 -7.87 4.83
CA HIS A 652 24.72 -6.71 4.77
C HIS A 652 23.90 -5.45 5.02
N HIS A 653 24.34 -4.66 5.99
CA HIS A 653 23.79 -3.33 6.23
C HIS A 653 24.62 -2.31 5.47
N GLN A 654 23.95 -1.36 4.82
CA GLN A 654 24.64 -0.21 4.24
C GLN A 654 25.28 0.59 5.37
N ALA A 655 26.50 1.08 5.14
CA ALA A 655 27.15 1.94 6.13
C ALA A 655 26.36 3.26 6.25
N GLU A 656 26.18 3.74 7.47
CA GLU A 656 25.51 5.00 7.73
C GLU A 656 26.38 5.84 8.65
N LEU A 657 26.37 7.15 8.46
CA LEU A 657 26.94 8.08 9.43
C LEU A 657 26.22 7.92 10.78
N SER A 658 26.95 7.94 11.88
CA SER A 658 26.34 7.93 13.22
C SER A 658 25.57 9.23 13.48
N GLY A 659 24.61 9.21 14.41
CA GLY A 659 23.83 10.40 14.77
C GLY A 659 24.71 11.61 15.17
N GLU A 660 25.88 11.36 15.76
CA GLU A 660 26.84 12.42 16.12
C GLU A 660 27.55 13.04 14.91
N GLU A 661 27.71 12.28 13.83
CA GLU A 661 28.36 12.69 12.57
C GLU A 661 27.38 13.37 11.58
N ARG A 662 26.06 13.18 11.78
CA ARG A 662 24.97 13.79 10.99
C ARG A 662 24.76 15.29 11.28
N ARG A 663 25.84 16.05 11.41
CA ARG A 663 25.84 17.50 11.68
C ARG A 663 26.02 18.38 10.45
N SER A 664 26.25 17.76 9.30
CA SER A 664 26.40 18.46 8.01
C SER A 664 25.36 17.99 7.00
N PHE A 665 25.34 18.64 5.85
CA PHE A 665 24.53 18.26 4.70
C PHE A 665 25.19 17.19 3.82
N ALA A 666 26.24 16.51 4.31
CA ALA A 666 26.82 15.35 3.66
C ALA A 666 25.81 14.20 3.57
N GLU A 667 25.91 13.41 2.51
CA GLU A 667 25.07 12.23 2.30
C GLU A 667 25.22 11.25 3.48
N VAL A 668 24.11 10.74 3.99
CA VAL A 668 24.09 9.90 5.21
C VAL A 668 24.60 8.47 4.94
N HIS A 669 24.43 7.98 3.70
CA HIS A 669 24.58 6.58 3.30
C HIS A 669 25.66 6.32 2.26
#